data_AF-A0A9D4QF20-F1
#
_entry.id   AF-A0A9D4QF20-F1
#
_cell.length_a   1.000
_cell.length_b   1.000
_cell.length_c   1.000
_cell.angle_alpha   90.00
_cell.angle_beta   90.00
_cell.angle_gamma   90.00
#
_symmetry.space_group_name_H-M   'P 1'
#
loop_
_entity.id
_entity.type
_entity.pdbx_description
1 polymer ?
#
loop_
_entity_poly.entity_id
_entity_poly.type
_entity_poly.pdbx_seq_one_letter_code
_entity_poly.pdbx_strand_id
1 'polypeptide(L)'
;MSRVGDLVSRSISFTNGPFSKFLPGTAKPCTSSPPSEDCWLCKEVNHWNSALASLSLELTEEEPGRLCLRTSRDANPYAFCDTRFLLSCLVRQHASLRIEDFVVNADSTSRLVELVQANKGCLRELSFSAHYAHPKIPVELICALYRCEALTELSLYGQPTLEATTALEQLMQSNESIQKLSLQDNTQDQRILSALCNSLSANFSPTELHYECASLNFGQLLQLLQCNSRLESLVLSGNKNRPMHLGKLHGMSLNALLVHSAGLRSLEVRHCAWTSHAAEEVAAGLARNSSLERFDVSRCYLDFGIVLALCRALETNDTLKMLVFPPNDDFLHEPVGLSGKLMAAKCFARVTTTWPKAYTPALTKALKVPLLCPEELHLSAFESYDGSFQQLCKALGNSTIKCLYVKISIFSSSQVETLREALAANSSIRKLVLQEDSISISCCFTVAEALNKNRTVAEISLSIHELNDCGVKRLQLVALASDALEKLTLNCIYVAQGCMRDMRDLCPSLTSSGTLTGFSVFNERRRIECLDAEVKHCVDQNRRKWNCALQFVLNPCVNKRWAVAFESLREKPCFLQRVVRASGKPSQDALIMIRSAKGFIARNYLLVTGVVSRDIACHPHPGTQIDSLNSDCWLTIVQYLRVLDVIDDTSAQPDYRDP
;
A
#
# COMPACT_ATOMS: atom_id res chain seq x y z
N MET A 1 14.83 -8.54 43.19
CA MET A 1 16.02 -9.32 42.82
C MET A 1 15.86 -10.73 43.39
N SER A 2 16.17 -11.78 42.59
CA SER A 2 16.27 -13.22 42.93
C SER A 2 15.24 -14.25 42.40
N ARG A 3 14.42 -13.98 41.38
CA ARG A 3 13.76 -15.06 40.56
C ARG A 3 13.48 -14.68 39.09
N VAL A 4 14.47 -14.13 38.38
CA VAL A 4 14.37 -13.80 36.93
C VAL A 4 15.51 -14.47 36.11
N GLY A 5 16.28 -15.38 36.72
CA GLY A 5 17.49 -15.95 36.13
C GLY A 5 17.34 -17.28 35.35
N ASP A 6 16.24 -18.03 35.51
CA ASP A 6 16.22 -19.46 35.11
C ASP A 6 15.38 -19.82 33.87
N LEU A 7 14.93 -18.85 33.08
CA LEU A 7 14.17 -19.12 31.83
C LEU A 7 14.99 -18.98 30.54
N VAL A 8 16.29 -18.68 30.63
CA VAL A 8 17.16 -18.48 29.45
C VAL A 8 17.99 -19.74 29.09
N SER A 9 17.92 -20.83 29.86
CA SER A 9 18.84 -21.98 29.68
C SER A 9 18.21 -23.29 29.18
N ARG A 10 16.90 -23.35 28.89
CA ARG A 10 16.32 -24.51 28.19
C ARG A 10 16.34 -24.31 26.68
N SER A 11 17.51 -24.50 26.10
CA SER A 11 17.66 -24.91 24.71
C SER A 11 16.95 -26.26 24.52
N ILE A 12 15.67 -26.22 24.12
CA ILE A 12 14.97 -27.42 23.67
C ILE A 12 15.60 -27.82 22.34
N SER A 13 16.32 -28.95 22.34
CA SER A 13 16.88 -29.59 21.16
C SER A 13 15.75 -30.07 20.24
N PHE A 14 15.47 -29.29 19.19
CA PHE A 14 14.52 -29.67 18.13
C PHE A 14 15.27 -30.21 16.92
N THR A 15 15.79 -31.43 17.03
CA THR A 15 16.26 -32.20 15.86
C THR A 15 15.22 -33.20 15.35
N ASN A 16 14.24 -33.60 16.17
CA ASN A 16 13.42 -34.80 15.91
C ASN A 16 11.90 -34.60 15.96
N GLY A 17 11.37 -33.49 15.43
CA GLY A 17 9.92 -33.32 15.20
C GLY A 17 9.51 -33.71 13.78
N PRO A 18 8.24 -34.12 13.52
CA PRO A 18 7.78 -34.54 12.18
C PRO A 18 7.89 -33.45 11.09
N PHE A 19 8.13 -32.20 11.49
CA PHE A 19 8.28 -31.05 10.59
C PHE A 19 9.73 -30.66 10.30
N SER A 20 10.75 -31.21 10.99
CA SER A 20 12.16 -30.86 10.75
C SER A 20 12.67 -31.35 9.38
N LYS A 21 11.98 -32.31 8.77
CA LYS A 21 12.25 -32.80 7.42
C LYS A 21 11.72 -31.90 6.29
N PHE A 22 10.88 -30.90 6.59
CA PHE A 22 10.13 -30.16 5.57
C PHE A 22 10.57 -28.70 5.35
N LEU A 23 11.51 -28.18 6.14
CA LEU A 23 11.93 -26.77 6.02
C LEU A 23 13.46 -26.63 5.99
N PRO A 24 14.07 -26.25 4.85
CA PRO A 24 15.48 -25.91 4.79
C PRO A 24 15.77 -24.61 5.56
N GLY A 25 16.79 -24.59 6.42
CA GLY A 25 17.37 -23.35 6.95
C GLY A 25 16.83 -22.81 8.29
N THR A 26 15.94 -23.53 8.98
CA THR A 26 15.30 -23.12 10.25
C THR A 26 16.25 -22.83 11.43
N ALA A 27 17.53 -23.17 11.31
CA ALA A 27 18.56 -22.93 12.33
C ALA A 27 19.42 -21.67 12.08
N LYS A 28 19.23 -20.94 10.98
CA LYS A 28 20.05 -19.75 10.66
C LYS A 28 19.27 -18.45 10.96
N PRO A 29 19.87 -17.47 11.67
CA PRO A 29 19.30 -16.13 11.75
C PRO A 29 19.11 -15.58 10.34
N CYS A 30 18.15 -14.67 10.16
CA CYS A 30 17.95 -14.03 8.86
C CYS A 30 19.28 -13.38 8.41
N THR A 31 19.71 -13.67 7.18
CA THR A 31 20.94 -13.11 6.57
C THR A 31 20.83 -11.60 6.28
N SER A 32 19.69 -10.96 6.56
CA SER A 32 19.42 -9.53 6.29
C SER A 32 20.25 -8.50 7.06
N SER A 33 21.30 -8.92 7.77
CA SER A 33 22.30 -8.00 8.34
C SER A 33 23.67 -8.30 7.73
N PRO A 34 24.07 -7.58 6.65
CA PRO A 34 23.41 -6.42 6.03
C PRO A 34 22.27 -6.78 5.04
N PRO A 35 21.39 -5.83 4.66
CA PRO A 35 20.28 -6.02 3.70
C PRO A 35 20.71 -6.36 2.25
N SER A 36 22.00 -6.56 2.02
CA SER A 36 22.62 -6.92 0.75
C SER A 36 22.68 -8.43 0.49
N GLU A 37 22.37 -9.27 1.48
CA GLU A 37 22.37 -10.73 1.31
C GLU A 37 20.97 -11.31 1.10
N ASP A 38 20.92 -12.38 0.32
CA ASP A 38 19.71 -13.06 -0.14
C ASP A 38 18.94 -13.64 1.07
N CYS A 39 17.85 -12.98 1.48
CA CYS A 39 17.04 -13.42 2.61
C CYS A 39 16.40 -14.78 2.28
N TRP A 40 16.79 -15.83 3.03
CA TRP A 40 16.27 -17.18 2.82
C TRP A 40 14.74 -17.24 2.96
N LEU A 41 14.16 -16.37 3.78
CA LEU A 41 12.71 -16.28 3.97
C LEU A 41 12.01 -15.69 2.73
N CYS A 42 12.60 -14.69 2.07
CA CYS A 42 12.10 -14.14 0.81
C CYS A 42 12.16 -15.15 -0.35
N LYS A 43 13.06 -16.15 -0.29
CA LYS A 43 13.10 -17.24 -1.29
C LYS A 43 11.91 -18.18 -1.17
N GLU A 44 11.55 -18.52 0.05
CA GLU A 44 10.64 -19.62 0.35
C GLU A 44 9.24 -19.16 0.83
N VAL A 45 8.87 -17.88 0.65
CA VAL A 45 7.59 -17.33 1.16
C VAL A 45 6.37 -18.21 0.83
N ASN A 46 6.35 -18.89 -0.33
CA ASN A 46 5.26 -19.81 -0.67
C ASN A 46 5.24 -21.06 0.21
N HIS A 47 6.40 -21.68 0.45
CA HIS A 47 6.50 -22.84 1.34
C HIS A 47 6.15 -22.45 2.78
N TRP A 48 6.52 -21.24 3.20
CA TRP A 48 6.08 -20.65 4.47
C TRP A 48 4.58 -20.43 4.51
N ASN A 49 3.98 -19.85 3.47
CA ASN A 49 2.53 -19.65 3.40
C ASN A 49 1.75 -20.97 3.38
N SER A 50 2.27 -22.05 2.79
CA SER A 50 1.67 -23.38 2.91
C SER A 50 1.64 -23.88 4.36
N ALA A 51 2.70 -23.59 5.14
CA ALA A 51 2.74 -23.95 6.55
C ALA A 51 1.88 -23.01 7.42
N LEU A 52 1.89 -21.71 7.12
CA LEU A 52 1.12 -20.66 7.81
C LEU A 52 -0.39 -20.70 7.48
N ALA A 53 -0.78 -21.29 6.35
CA ALA A 53 -2.18 -21.46 5.96
C ALA A 53 -3.00 -22.20 7.02
N SER A 54 -2.40 -23.22 7.66
CA SER A 54 -3.02 -23.96 8.76
C SER A 54 -3.30 -23.09 10.00
N LEU A 55 -2.64 -21.94 10.08
CA LEU A 55 -2.67 -21.01 11.20
C LEU A 55 -3.42 -19.72 10.85
N SER A 56 -4.05 -19.65 9.67
CA SER A 56 -4.72 -18.44 9.21
C SER A 56 -3.79 -17.22 9.16
N LEU A 57 -2.49 -17.43 8.90
CA LEU A 57 -1.50 -16.38 8.76
C LEU A 57 -0.95 -16.37 7.33
N GLU A 58 -0.53 -15.19 6.90
CA GLU A 58 0.07 -14.97 5.59
C GLU A 58 1.31 -14.09 5.74
N LEU A 59 2.42 -14.56 5.16
CA LEU A 59 3.65 -13.82 5.00
C LEU A 59 3.71 -13.24 3.60
N THR A 60 3.98 -11.95 3.49
CA THR A 60 4.06 -11.25 2.20
C THR A 60 5.29 -10.35 2.17
N GLU A 61 5.94 -10.27 1.01
CA GLU A 61 6.98 -9.28 0.73
C GLU A 61 6.36 -8.14 -0.07
N GLU A 62 6.01 -7.05 0.61
CA GLU A 62 5.39 -5.88 -0.04
C GLU A 62 6.43 -4.98 -0.71
N GLU A 63 7.56 -4.80 -0.04
CA GLU A 63 8.73 -4.08 -0.54
C GLU A 63 9.96 -4.97 -0.45
N PRO A 64 11.01 -4.72 -1.26
CA PRO A 64 12.16 -5.58 -1.29
C PRO A 64 12.83 -5.70 0.09
N GLY A 65 12.84 -6.90 0.68
CA GLY A 65 13.38 -7.15 2.00
C GLY A 65 12.52 -6.68 3.18
N ARG A 66 11.27 -6.24 2.96
CA ARG A 66 10.30 -5.93 4.03
C ARG A 66 9.19 -6.97 4.02
N LEU A 67 9.14 -7.76 5.10
CA LEU A 67 8.15 -8.82 5.26
C LEU A 67 7.04 -8.35 6.18
N CYS A 68 5.80 -8.55 5.73
CA CYS A 68 4.60 -8.34 6.52
C CYS A 68 3.98 -9.69 6.87
N LEU A 69 3.85 -9.95 8.17
CA LEU A 69 3.07 -11.06 8.71
C LEU A 69 1.70 -10.53 9.14
N ARG A 70 0.63 -11.10 8.57
CA ARG A 70 -0.74 -10.70 8.87
C ARG A 70 -1.70 -11.88 8.93
N THR A 71 -2.88 -11.66 9.49
CA THR A 71 -3.97 -12.64 9.42
C THR A 71 -4.41 -12.81 7.96
N SER A 72 -4.50 -14.05 7.50
CA SER A 72 -4.98 -14.40 6.16
C SER A 72 -6.43 -13.95 5.98
N ARG A 73 -6.76 -13.38 4.81
CA ARG A 73 -8.13 -12.92 4.50
C ARG A 73 -9.12 -14.08 4.32
N ASP A 74 -8.62 -15.26 4.02
CA ASP A 74 -9.40 -16.50 3.85
C ASP A 74 -9.56 -17.28 5.17
N ALA A 75 -9.10 -16.70 6.28
CA ALA A 75 -9.14 -17.32 7.60
C ALA A 75 -10.58 -17.62 8.03
N ASN A 76 -10.86 -18.88 8.37
CA ASN A 76 -12.03 -19.18 9.19
C ASN A 76 -11.75 -18.63 10.60
N PRO A 77 -12.54 -17.67 11.12
CA PRO A 77 -12.34 -17.12 12.46
C PRO A 77 -12.44 -18.15 13.59
N TYR A 78 -12.89 -19.38 13.28
CA TYR A 78 -13.03 -20.50 14.20
C TYR A 78 -11.96 -21.60 14.02
N ALA A 79 -10.96 -21.41 13.15
CA ALA A 79 -9.88 -22.38 12.97
C ALA A 79 -8.95 -22.39 14.20
N PHE A 80 -8.90 -23.53 14.90
CA PHE A 80 -8.08 -23.73 16.09
C PHE A 80 -6.63 -24.04 15.70
N CYS A 81 -5.69 -23.30 16.29
CA CYS A 81 -4.27 -23.41 15.98
C CYS A 81 -3.50 -24.27 17.00
N ASP A 82 -2.77 -25.29 16.53
CA ASP A 82 -1.62 -25.84 17.26
C ASP A 82 -0.38 -24.97 16.96
N THR A 83 -0.32 -23.83 17.65
CA THR A 83 0.63 -22.72 17.46
C THR A 83 2.05 -23.01 17.98
N ARG A 84 2.40 -24.26 18.34
CA ARG A 84 3.79 -24.63 18.71
C ARG A 84 4.76 -24.52 17.52
N PHE A 85 4.24 -24.63 16.29
CA PHE A 85 5.00 -24.51 15.05
C PHE A 85 5.44 -23.06 14.73
N LEU A 86 4.62 -22.06 15.09
CA LEU A 86 4.96 -20.64 14.93
C LEU A 86 6.21 -20.26 15.75
N LEU A 87 6.30 -20.75 16.98
CA LEU A 87 7.36 -20.42 17.93
C LEU A 87 8.71 -21.09 17.63
N SER A 88 8.72 -22.23 16.94
CA SER A 88 9.96 -22.91 16.58
C SER A 88 10.62 -22.36 15.31
N CYS A 89 9.85 -21.68 14.45
CA CYS A 89 10.26 -21.38 13.08
C CYS A 89 10.13 -19.90 12.66
N LEU A 90 9.39 -19.04 13.38
CA LEU A 90 9.27 -17.62 13.01
C LEU A 90 10.53 -16.82 13.36
N VAL A 91 11.26 -16.49 12.30
CA VAL A 91 12.11 -15.31 12.09
C VAL A 91 12.59 -14.62 13.37
N ARG A 92 13.58 -15.22 14.03
CA ARG A 92 14.35 -14.49 15.04
C ARG A 92 15.24 -13.48 14.31
N GLN A 93 15.15 -12.21 14.70
CA GLN A 93 16.03 -11.13 14.24
C GLN A 93 15.92 -10.79 12.73
N HIS A 94 14.72 -10.62 12.19
CA HIS A 94 14.57 -10.00 10.86
C HIS A 94 14.66 -8.48 10.98
N ALA A 95 15.55 -7.81 10.24
CA ALA A 95 15.80 -6.37 10.37
C ALA A 95 14.57 -5.45 10.06
N SER A 96 13.49 -6.03 9.55
CA SER A 96 12.35 -5.33 8.92
C SER A 96 11.05 -6.14 8.91
N LEU A 97 10.73 -6.82 10.03
CA LEU A 97 9.43 -7.51 10.17
C LEU A 97 8.35 -6.49 10.57
N ARG A 98 7.25 -6.48 9.80
CA ARG A 98 5.99 -5.79 10.13
C ARG A 98 4.95 -6.81 10.59
N ILE A 99 4.21 -6.47 11.63
CA ILE A 99 3.12 -7.31 12.16
C ILE A 99 1.83 -6.50 12.08
N GLU A 100 0.89 -6.97 11.25
CA GLU A 100 -0.36 -6.27 10.97
C GLU A 100 -1.60 -7.14 11.19
N ASP A 101 -2.70 -6.49 11.57
CA ASP A 101 -4.06 -7.05 11.59
C ASP A 101 -4.18 -8.43 12.27
N PHE A 102 -3.50 -8.61 13.40
CA PHE A 102 -3.56 -9.87 14.14
C PHE A 102 -4.85 -9.95 14.96
N VAL A 103 -5.74 -10.89 14.61
CA VAL A 103 -6.96 -11.18 15.39
C VAL A 103 -6.57 -12.11 16.53
N VAL A 104 -6.58 -11.60 17.76
CA VAL A 104 -6.13 -12.33 18.96
C VAL A 104 -7.31 -12.67 19.87
N ASN A 105 -7.38 -13.92 20.33
CA ASN A 105 -8.22 -14.36 21.46
C ASN A 105 -7.37 -14.49 22.74
N ALA A 106 -8.00 -14.70 23.90
CA ALA A 106 -7.29 -14.72 25.20
C ALA A 106 -6.08 -15.68 25.25
N ASP A 107 -6.13 -16.82 24.57
CA ASP A 107 -5.04 -17.83 24.54
C ASP A 107 -3.90 -17.52 23.56
N SER A 108 -4.12 -16.65 22.56
CA SER A 108 -3.10 -16.24 21.57
C SER A 108 -2.31 -15.00 21.99
N THR A 109 -2.78 -14.28 23.00
CA THR A 109 -2.12 -13.10 23.58
C THR A 109 -0.71 -13.35 24.10
N SER A 110 -0.52 -14.40 24.91
CA SER A 110 0.79 -14.74 25.49
C SER A 110 1.84 -15.02 24.42
N ARG A 111 1.42 -15.55 23.27
CA ARG A 111 2.29 -15.89 22.15
C ARG A 111 2.62 -14.68 21.29
N LEU A 112 1.71 -13.71 21.16
CA LEU A 112 2.02 -12.41 20.55
C LEU A 112 3.09 -11.67 21.39
N VAL A 113 2.95 -11.70 22.72
CA VAL A 113 3.95 -11.14 23.64
C VAL A 113 5.32 -11.78 23.44
N GLU A 114 5.39 -13.10 23.35
CA GLU A 114 6.63 -13.84 23.05
C GLU A 114 7.23 -13.44 21.70
N LEU A 115 6.41 -13.28 20.67
CA LEU A 115 6.85 -12.89 19.32
C LEU A 115 7.40 -11.46 19.29
N VAL A 116 6.75 -10.53 19.97
CA VAL A 116 7.23 -9.14 20.14
C VAL A 116 8.56 -9.15 20.91
N GLN A 117 8.67 -9.93 21.99
CA GLN A 117 9.92 -10.07 22.75
C GLN A 117 11.06 -10.67 21.92
N ALA A 118 10.77 -11.65 21.06
CA ALA A 118 11.75 -12.27 20.17
C ALA A 118 12.28 -11.30 19.10
N ASN A 119 11.48 -10.28 18.74
CA ASN A 119 11.79 -9.28 17.71
C ASN A 119 12.06 -7.88 18.27
N LYS A 120 12.29 -7.75 19.59
CA LYS A 120 12.48 -6.46 20.27
C LYS A 120 13.55 -5.54 19.65
N GLY A 121 14.59 -6.10 19.03
CA GLY A 121 15.69 -5.33 18.44
C GLY A 121 15.43 -4.84 17.00
N CYS A 122 14.36 -5.30 16.36
CA CYS A 122 14.14 -5.08 14.92
C CYS A 122 12.68 -4.80 14.52
N LEU A 123 11.73 -4.92 15.46
CA LEU A 123 10.32 -4.62 15.23
C LEU A 123 10.13 -3.12 15.03
N ARG A 124 9.65 -2.72 13.84
CA ARG A 124 9.40 -1.32 13.48
C ARG A 124 7.93 -0.94 13.54
N GLU A 125 7.05 -1.86 13.18
CA GLU A 125 5.62 -1.59 13.03
C GLU A 125 4.81 -2.71 13.65
N LEU A 126 3.91 -2.34 14.55
CA LEU A 126 2.97 -3.26 15.19
C LEU A 126 1.56 -2.67 15.14
N SER A 127 0.64 -3.42 14.50
CA SER A 127 -0.79 -3.16 14.58
C SER A 127 -1.49 -4.31 15.30
N PHE A 128 -2.14 -3.98 16.41
CA PHE A 128 -2.96 -4.89 17.19
C PHE A 128 -4.43 -4.50 17.06
N SER A 129 -5.26 -5.45 16.61
CA SER A 129 -6.71 -5.26 16.53
C SER A 129 -7.47 -6.36 17.25
N ALA A 130 -8.11 -5.97 18.34
CA ALA A 130 -9.03 -6.79 19.09
C ALA A 130 -10.37 -6.90 18.34
N HIS A 131 -10.48 -7.80 17.36
CA HIS A 131 -11.77 -8.19 16.78
C HIS A 131 -12.48 -9.19 17.71
N TYR A 132 -13.81 -9.12 17.80
CA TYR A 132 -14.74 -9.77 18.75
C TYR A 132 -15.13 -8.93 19.96
N ALA A 133 -16.25 -9.30 20.59
CA ALA A 133 -17.05 -8.42 21.43
C ALA A 133 -16.27 -7.71 22.55
N HIS A 134 -15.18 -8.27 23.14
CA HIS A 134 -14.31 -7.58 24.11
C HIS A 134 -12.93 -8.26 24.37
N PRO A 135 -11.96 -8.37 23.43
CA PRO A 135 -10.57 -8.62 23.82
C PRO A 135 -9.97 -7.31 24.36
N LYS A 136 -9.62 -7.31 25.65
CA LYS A 136 -8.91 -6.18 26.27
C LYS A 136 -7.48 -6.14 25.77
N ILE A 137 -6.90 -4.95 25.62
CA ILE A 137 -5.46 -4.84 25.36
C ILE A 137 -4.73 -5.30 26.63
N PRO A 138 -3.92 -6.37 26.53
CA PRO A 138 -3.26 -6.97 27.68
C PRO A 138 -2.07 -6.11 28.12
N VAL A 139 -1.90 -5.95 29.43
CA VAL A 139 -0.79 -5.16 29.99
C VAL A 139 0.56 -5.77 29.61
N GLU A 140 0.63 -7.10 29.47
CA GLU A 140 1.83 -7.84 29.10
C GLU A 140 2.34 -7.48 27.70
N LEU A 141 1.43 -7.16 26.76
CA LEU A 141 1.81 -6.69 25.43
C LEU A 141 2.46 -5.32 25.50
N ILE A 142 1.84 -4.38 26.22
CA ILE A 142 2.40 -3.03 26.38
C ILE A 142 3.74 -3.10 27.13
N CYS A 143 3.84 -3.97 28.13
CA CYS A 143 5.09 -4.23 28.84
C CYS A 143 6.21 -4.79 27.92
N ALA A 144 5.87 -5.61 26.92
CA ALA A 144 6.84 -6.09 25.95
C ALA A 144 7.36 -4.99 25.01
N LEU A 145 6.54 -3.98 24.73
CA LEU A 145 6.89 -2.86 23.85
C LEU A 145 7.97 -1.94 24.43
N TYR A 146 8.14 -1.87 25.75
CA TYR A 146 9.24 -1.09 26.36
C TYR A 146 10.62 -1.48 25.85
N ARG A 147 10.80 -2.73 25.45
CA ARG A 147 12.08 -3.25 24.97
C ARG A 147 12.24 -3.11 23.46
N CYS A 148 11.24 -2.57 22.77
CA CYS A 148 11.23 -2.39 21.32
C CYS A 148 11.79 -1.01 20.95
N GLU A 149 13.10 -0.86 21.02
CA GLU A 149 13.79 0.42 20.78
C GLU A 149 13.61 0.91 19.33
N ALA A 150 13.47 -0.02 18.38
CA ALA A 150 13.31 0.29 16.95
C ALA A 150 11.85 0.56 16.51
N LEU A 151 10.88 0.57 17.43
CA LEU A 151 9.45 0.69 17.11
C LEU A 151 9.11 2.13 16.68
N THR A 152 8.72 2.31 15.42
CA THR A 152 8.35 3.61 14.84
C THR A 152 6.86 3.80 14.66
N GLU A 153 6.10 2.71 14.44
CA GLU A 153 4.64 2.76 14.30
C GLU A 153 3.96 1.81 15.29
N LEU A 154 3.02 2.35 16.09
CA LEU A 154 2.22 1.60 17.03
C LEU A 154 0.74 1.87 16.80
N SER A 155 -0.02 0.83 16.49
CA SER A 155 -1.48 0.91 16.40
C SER A 155 -2.14 -0.06 17.38
N LEU A 156 -2.98 0.49 18.26
CA LEU A 156 -3.69 -0.25 19.28
C LEU A 156 -5.19 -0.01 19.14
N TYR A 157 -5.89 -1.00 18.56
CA TYR A 157 -7.35 -1.01 18.44
C TYR A 157 -7.92 -2.02 19.43
N GLY A 158 -8.61 -1.53 20.45
CA GLY A 158 -9.15 -2.35 21.54
C GLY A 158 -9.34 -1.55 22.81
N GLN A 159 -9.91 -2.18 23.84
CA GLN A 159 -10.11 -1.53 25.15
C GLN A 159 -8.97 -1.91 26.11
N PRO A 160 -8.05 -0.99 26.45
CA PRO A 160 -7.03 -1.27 27.45
C PRO A 160 -7.63 -1.42 28.84
N THR A 161 -7.04 -2.30 29.66
CA THR A 161 -7.29 -2.30 31.11
C THR A 161 -6.74 -1.02 31.76
N LEU A 162 -7.10 -0.77 33.02
CA LEU A 162 -6.53 0.35 33.78
C LEU A 162 -4.99 0.22 33.85
N GLU A 163 -4.50 -0.97 34.18
CA GLU A 163 -3.07 -1.28 34.23
C GLU A 163 -2.39 -1.11 32.87
N ALA A 164 -3.04 -1.57 31.79
CA ALA A 164 -2.56 -1.36 30.42
C ALA A 164 -2.51 0.13 30.06
N THR A 165 -3.46 0.95 30.53
CA THR A 165 -3.46 2.40 30.28
C THR A 165 -2.30 3.10 31.00
N THR A 166 -2.04 2.75 32.26
CA THR A 166 -0.87 3.27 33.00
C THR A 166 0.44 2.83 32.34
N ALA A 167 0.52 1.57 31.89
CA ALA A 167 1.67 1.07 31.15
C ALA A 167 1.83 1.79 29.81
N LEU A 168 0.73 2.16 29.13
CA LEU A 168 0.77 2.90 27.88
C LEU A 168 1.27 4.33 28.08
N GLU A 169 0.81 5.00 29.13
CA GLU A 169 1.27 6.34 29.50
C GLU A 169 2.79 6.36 29.73
N GLN A 170 3.29 5.42 30.52
CA GLN A 170 4.72 5.26 30.79
C GLN A 170 5.52 4.85 29.54
N LEU A 171 4.97 3.99 28.67
CA LEU A 171 5.57 3.66 27.38
C LEU A 171 5.73 4.93 26.53
N MET A 172 4.68 5.72 26.38
CA MET A 172 4.70 6.98 25.64
C MET A 172 5.68 7.99 26.26
N GLN A 173 5.77 8.08 27.59
CA GLN A 173 6.70 9.01 28.24
C GLN A 173 8.18 8.61 28.09
N SER A 174 8.47 7.32 27.97
CA SER A 174 9.84 6.79 27.92
C SER A 174 10.34 6.51 26.50
N ASN A 175 9.43 6.34 25.53
CA ASN A 175 9.77 5.99 24.18
C ASN A 175 10.04 7.26 23.33
N GLU A 176 11.20 7.29 22.67
CA GLU A 176 11.58 8.38 21.78
C GLU A 176 11.50 8.01 20.28
N SER A 177 11.21 6.74 19.96
CA SER A 177 11.26 6.21 18.59
C SER A 177 9.92 6.20 17.87
N ILE A 178 8.79 6.16 18.58
CA ILE A 178 7.45 6.12 18.01
C ILE A 178 7.15 7.46 17.32
N GLN A 179 6.99 7.38 16.00
CA GLN A 179 6.64 8.51 15.13
C GLN A 179 5.16 8.53 14.78
N LYS A 180 4.52 7.35 14.68
CA LYS A 180 3.11 7.22 14.35
C LYS A 180 2.37 6.42 15.41
N LEU A 181 1.35 7.03 15.96
CA LEU A 181 0.55 6.46 17.04
C LEU A 181 -0.93 6.43 16.65
N SER A 182 -1.52 5.25 16.63
CA SER A 182 -2.97 5.08 16.45
C SER A 182 -3.60 4.49 17.72
N LEU A 183 -4.55 5.21 18.30
CA LEU A 183 -5.26 4.81 19.52
C LEU A 183 -6.77 4.88 19.31
N GLN A 184 -7.47 3.87 19.83
CA GLN A 184 -8.92 3.83 19.85
C GLN A 184 -9.46 3.95 21.28
N ASP A 185 -10.17 5.04 21.57
CA ASP A 185 -10.86 5.28 22.83
C ASP A 185 -12.36 5.03 22.70
N ASN A 186 -12.73 3.78 22.91
CA ASN A 186 -14.12 3.34 23.01
C ASN A 186 -14.67 3.41 24.44
N THR A 187 -13.92 3.97 25.39
CA THR A 187 -14.34 4.05 26.79
C THR A 187 -15.04 5.37 27.06
N GLN A 188 -16.08 5.35 27.90
CA GLN A 188 -16.66 6.61 28.40
C GLN A 188 -15.74 7.30 29.43
N ASP A 189 -14.76 6.56 29.96
CA ASP A 189 -13.93 6.99 31.09
C ASP A 189 -12.76 7.90 30.69
N GLN A 190 -12.56 8.20 29.39
CA GLN A 190 -11.52 9.12 28.88
C GLN A 190 -10.10 8.83 29.39
N ARG A 191 -9.83 7.59 29.82
CA ARG A 191 -8.54 7.20 30.44
C ARG A 191 -7.40 7.22 29.42
N ILE A 192 -7.70 6.83 28.18
CA ILE A 192 -6.72 6.88 27.09
C ILE A 192 -6.45 8.33 26.72
N LEU A 193 -7.50 9.16 26.65
CA LEU A 193 -7.34 10.60 26.44
C LEU A 193 -6.47 11.25 27.52
N SER A 194 -6.70 10.95 28.80
CA SER A 194 -5.89 11.51 29.89
C SER A 194 -4.44 11.05 29.81
N ALA A 195 -4.19 9.76 29.55
CA ALA A 195 -2.84 9.23 29.35
C ALA A 195 -2.15 9.93 28.17
N LEU A 196 -2.85 10.09 27.04
CA LEU A 196 -2.34 10.80 25.87
C LEU A 196 -2.01 12.27 26.19
N CYS A 197 -2.91 13.00 26.86
CA CYS A 197 -2.68 14.39 27.26
C CYS A 197 -1.49 14.53 28.23
N ASN A 198 -1.34 13.62 29.19
CA ASN A 198 -0.21 13.60 30.11
C ASN A 198 1.11 13.34 29.38
N SER A 199 1.15 12.38 28.46
CA SER A 199 2.34 12.09 27.66
C SER A 199 2.69 13.25 26.72
N LEU A 200 1.70 13.89 26.08
CA LEU A 200 1.90 15.11 25.29
C LEU A 200 2.50 16.25 26.11
N SER A 201 2.10 16.38 27.38
CA SER A 201 2.66 17.36 28.31
C SER A 201 4.10 17.03 28.72
N ALA A 202 4.51 15.77 28.63
CA ALA A 202 5.85 15.28 28.95
C ALA A 202 6.82 15.28 27.75
N ASN A 203 6.54 16.07 26.70
CA ASN A 203 7.31 16.19 25.45
C ASN A 203 7.28 14.97 24.52
N PHE A 204 6.49 13.94 24.82
CA PHE A 204 6.21 12.89 23.84
C PHE A 204 5.27 13.47 22.79
N SER A 205 5.67 13.46 21.52
CA SER A 205 4.82 13.98 20.45
C SER A 205 5.15 13.25 19.15
N PRO A 206 4.26 12.37 18.69
CA PRO A 206 4.44 11.72 17.40
C PRO A 206 4.35 12.74 16.27
N THR A 207 4.95 12.41 15.11
CA THR A 207 4.76 13.17 13.87
C THR A 207 3.39 12.89 13.27
N GLU A 208 2.81 11.71 13.54
CA GLU A 208 1.46 11.32 13.13
C GLU A 208 0.63 10.78 14.31
N LEU A 209 -0.54 11.37 14.54
CA LEU A 209 -1.47 10.94 15.58
C LEU A 209 -2.83 10.60 14.98
N HIS A 210 -3.25 9.35 15.14
CA HIS A 210 -4.61 8.93 14.85
C HIS A 210 -5.33 8.62 16.17
N TYR A 211 -6.36 9.40 16.46
CA TYR A 211 -7.17 9.24 17.65
C TYR A 211 -8.63 9.00 17.26
N GLU A 212 -9.10 7.79 17.50
CA GLU A 212 -10.51 7.44 17.37
C GLU A 212 -11.17 7.56 18.74
N CYS A 213 -12.26 8.33 18.84
CA CYS A 213 -12.97 8.53 20.10
C CYS A 213 -14.47 8.28 19.93
N ALA A 214 -15.05 7.57 20.89
CA ALA A 214 -16.50 7.39 20.99
C ALA A 214 -17.21 8.56 21.69
N SER A 215 -16.49 9.42 22.43
CA SER A 215 -17.06 10.49 23.26
C SER A 215 -16.54 11.90 22.92
N LEU A 216 -17.36 12.91 23.23
CA LEU A 216 -17.37 14.26 22.67
C LEU A 216 -16.26 15.23 23.13
N ASN A 217 -15.13 14.80 23.71
CA ASN A 217 -14.20 15.79 24.27
C ASN A 217 -12.73 15.58 23.90
N PHE A 218 -12.35 16.01 22.70
CA PHE A 218 -10.95 16.25 22.36
C PHE A 218 -10.52 17.72 22.58
N GLY A 219 -11.34 18.56 23.24
CA GLY A 219 -11.03 19.98 23.42
C GLY A 219 -9.68 20.19 24.13
N GLN A 220 -9.43 19.40 25.18
CA GLN A 220 -8.14 19.41 25.89
C GLN A 220 -6.99 18.92 25.01
N LEU A 221 -7.19 17.86 24.23
CA LEU A 221 -6.19 17.35 23.28
C LEU A 221 -5.81 18.43 22.26
N LEU A 222 -6.80 19.05 21.62
CA LEU A 222 -6.56 20.11 20.64
C LEU A 222 -5.86 21.32 21.25
N GLN A 223 -6.17 21.68 22.49
CA GLN A 223 -5.49 22.77 23.19
C GLN A 223 -4.00 22.47 23.39
N LEU A 224 -3.65 21.25 23.81
CA LEU A 224 -2.25 20.85 23.97
C LEU A 224 -1.50 20.80 22.63
N LEU A 225 -2.20 20.40 21.57
CA LEU A 225 -1.63 20.33 20.22
C LEU A 225 -1.38 21.71 19.58
N GLN A 226 -1.97 22.80 20.08
CA GLN A 226 -1.73 24.16 19.55
C GLN A 226 -0.27 24.59 19.62
N CYS A 227 0.44 24.18 20.67
CA CYS A 227 1.86 24.50 20.87
C CYS A 227 2.79 23.44 20.26
N ASN A 228 2.24 22.44 19.55
CA ASN A 228 3.02 21.34 19.00
C ASN A 228 3.62 21.73 17.65
N SER A 229 4.95 21.66 17.54
CA SER A 229 5.69 21.91 16.30
C SER A 229 6.16 20.65 15.59
N ARG A 230 6.00 19.46 16.21
CA ARG A 230 6.45 18.17 15.67
C ARG A 230 5.38 17.42 14.90
N LEU A 231 4.10 17.62 15.25
CA LEU A 231 2.99 16.92 14.65
C LEU A 231 2.74 17.43 13.22
N GLU A 232 2.91 16.56 12.24
CA GLU A 232 2.68 16.86 10.82
C GLU A 232 1.33 16.33 10.34
N SER A 233 0.82 15.25 10.94
CA SER A 233 -0.45 14.62 10.55
C SER A 233 -1.34 14.32 11.76
N LEU A 234 -2.59 14.79 11.72
CA LEU A 234 -3.60 14.53 12.73
C LEU A 234 -4.84 13.90 12.10
N VAL A 235 -5.24 12.74 12.60
CA VAL A 235 -6.49 12.08 12.22
C VAL A 235 -7.39 11.97 13.44
N LEU A 236 -8.55 12.63 13.38
CA LEU A 236 -9.58 12.57 14.40
C LEU A 236 -10.75 11.76 13.87
N SER A 237 -11.07 10.65 14.50
CA SER A 237 -12.17 9.78 14.07
C SER A 237 -13.23 9.67 15.13
N GLY A 238 -14.48 9.91 14.75
CA GLY A 238 -15.63 9.45 15.52
C GLY A 238 -15.82 7.93 15.40
N ASN A 239 -16.74 7.37 16.19
CA ASN A 239 -17.13 5.98 16.06
C ASN A 239 -18.03 5.80 14.82
N LYS A 240 -17.68 4.87 13.92
CA LYS A 240 -18.44 4.59 12.69
C LYS A 240 -19.91 4.24 12.94
N ASN A 241 -20.22 3.57 14.06
CA ASN A 241 -21.57 3.12 14.40
C ASN A 241 -22.43 4.23 15.05
N ARG A 242 -21.79 5.26 15.61
CA ARG A 242 -22.44 6.40 16.26
C ARG A 242 -21.66 7.67 15.91
N PRO A 243 -21.98 8.32 14.76
CA PRO A 243 -21.22 9.46 14.30
C PRO A 243 -21.28 10.59 15.33
N MET A 244 -20.13 11.19 15.57
CA MET A 244 -19.98 12.26 16.55
C MET A 244 -20.49 13.58 15.97
N HIS A 245 -21.29 14.33 16.72
CA HIS A 245 -21.75 15.66 16.28
C HIS A 245 -20.68 16.73 16.53
N LEU A 246 -20.16 17.31 15.43
CA LEU A 246 -19.18 18.39 15.46
C LEU A 246 -19.92 19.74 15.51
N GLY A 247 -20.27 20.12 16.74
CA GLY A 247 -20.89 21.41 17.06
C GLY A 247 -19.91 22.58 17.12
N LYS A 248 -20.43 23.79 17.36
CA LYS A 248 -19.67 25.06 17.37
C LYS A 248 -18.41 25.04 18.26
N LEU A 249 -18.50 24.50 19.48
CA LEU A 249 -17.34 24.43 20.40
C LEU A 249 -16.17 23.62 19.81
N HIS A 250 -16.46 22.48 19.17
CA HIS A 250 -15.44 21.68 18.49
C HIS A 250 -14.84 22.44 17.30
N GLY A 251 -15.69 23.14 16.54
CA GLY A 251 -15.25 24.02 15.46
C GLY A 251 -14.30 25.12 15.94
N MET A 252 -14.60 25.75 17.08
CA MET A 252 -13.73 26.74 17.72
C MET A 252 -12.39 26.15 18.15
N SER A 253 -12.39 24.95 18.75
CA SER A 253 -11.13 24.28 19.12
C SER A 253 -10.28 23.91 17.91
N LEU A 254 -10.89 23.45 16.82
CA LEU A 254 -10.20 23.17 15.57
C LEU A 254 -9.68 24.45 14.89
N ASN A 255 -10.48 25.52 14.89
CA ASN A 255 -10.05 26.84 14.43
C ASN A 255 -8.81 27.30 15.21
N ALA A 256 -8.86 27.23 16.55
CA ALA A 256 -7.73 27.59 17.39
C ALA A 256 -6.49 26.71 17.11
N LEU A 257 -6.65 25.41 16.87
CA LEU A 257 -5.53 24.56 16.41
C LEU A 257 -4.97 25.07 15.09
N LEU A 258 -5.80 25.26 14.07
CA LEU A 258 -5.39 25.65 12.72
C LEU A 258 -4.71 27.01 12.67
N VAL A 259 -5.13 27.97 13.49
CA VAL A 259 -4.53 29.31 13.53
C VAL A 259 -3.12 29.29 14.14
N HIS A 260 -2.87 28.41 15.12
CA HIS A 260 -1.60 28.38 15.85
C HIS A 260 -0.63 27.28 15.37
N SER A 261 -1.13 26.27 14.65
CA SER A 261 -0.30 25.17 14.18
C SER A 261 0.68 25.63 13.08
N ALA A 262 1.97 25.57 13.39
CA ALA A 262 3.03 25.85 12.41
C ALA A 262 3.52 24.61 11.66
N GLY A 263 3.40 23.41 12.26
CA GLY A 263 3.93 22.16 11.71
C GLY A 263 2.91 21.25 11.01
N LEU A 264 1.61 21.43 11.26
CA LEU A 264 0.58 20.50 10.79
C LEU A 264 0.37 20.62 9.27
N ARG A 265 0.70 19.57 8.52
CA ARG A 265 0.54 19.49 7.06
C ARG A 265 -0.73 18.77 6.63
N SER A 266 -1.20 17.81 7.44
CA SER A 266 -2.39 17.00 7.14
C SER A 266 -3.34 16.95 8.32
N LEU A 267 -4.61 17.24 8.08
CA LEU A 267 -5.70 17.10 9.05
C LEU A 267 -6.81 16.28 8.43
N GLU A 268 -7.23 15.23 9.11
CA GLU A 268 -8.34 14.40 8.68
C GLU A 268 -9.38 14.27 9.80
N VAL A 269 -10.65 14.48 9.47
CA VAL A 269 -11.78 14.32 10.38
C VAL A 269 -12.72 13.28 9.79
N ARG A 270 -12.92 12.16 10.51
CA ARG A 270 -13.70 11.01 10.06
C ARG A 270 -14.92 10.79 10.94
N HIS A 271 -15.98 10.24 10.36
CA HIS A 271 -17.16 9.75 11.07
C HIS A 271 -17.80 10.79 12.01
N CYS A 272 -17.77 12.06 11.57
CA CYS A 272 -18.39 13.18 12.27
C CYS A 272 -19.55 13.78 11.44
N ALA A 273 -20.62 14.16 12.11
CA ALA A 273 -21.73 14.93 11.56
C ALA A 273 -21.50 16.42 11.83
N TRP A 274 -21.31 17.20 10.77
CA TRP A 274 -20.93 18.62 10.88
C TRP A 274 -22.14 19.53 11.04
N THR A 275 -21.96 20.63 11.77
CA THR A 275 -22.92 21.74 11.81
C THR A 275 -22.40 22.90 10.97
N SER A 276 -23.29 23.73 10.43
CA SER A 276 -22.92 24.94 9.67
C SER A 276 -21.97 25.85 10.47
N HIS A 277 -22.27 26.08 11.75
CA HIS A 277 -21.44 26.87 12.64
C HIS A 277 -20.03 26.30 12.80
N ALA A 278 -19.88 24.98 12.92
CA ALA A 278 -18.56 24.37 13.02
C ALA A 278 -17.77 24.50 11.71
N ALA A 279 -18.44 24.37 10.56
CA ALA A 279 -17.82 24.57 9.26
C ALA A 279 -17.35 26.01 9.06
N GLU A 280 -18.11 27.00 9.53
CA GLU A 280 -17.71 28.42 9.50
C GLU A 280 -16.48 28.70 10.36
N GLU A 281 -16.43 28.17 11.58
CA GLU A 281 -15.26 28.30 12.46
C GLU A 281 -14.01 27.66 11.82
N VAL A 282 -14.14 26.44 11.30
CA VAL A 282 -13.03 25.75 10.65
C VAL A 282 -12.61 26.48 9.36
N ALA A 283 -13.54 26.98 8.57
CA ALA A 283 -13.24 27.77 7.37
C ALA A 283 -12.46 29.05 7.72
N ALA A 284 -12.83 29.74 8.80
CA ALA A 284 -12.09 30.91 9.30
C ALA A 284 -10.67 30.54 9.75
N GLY A 285 -10.50 29.37 10.39
CA GLY A 285 -9.18 28.83 10.74
C GLY A 285 -8.33 28.50 9.52
N LEU A 286 -8.90 27.78 8.54
CA LEU A 286 -8.23 27.44 7.28
C LEU A 286 -7.81 28.66 6.48
N ALA A 287 -8.65 29.71 6.44
CA ALA A 287 -8.35 30.96 5.76
C ALA A 287 -7.10 31.67 6.30
N ARG A 288 -6.77 31.47 7.58
CA ARG A 288 -5.62 32.07 8.27
C ARG A 288 -4.43 31.13 8.44
N ASN A 289 -4.63 29.84 8.21
CA ASN A 289 -3.59 28.83 8.36
C ASN A 289 -2.53 28.99 7.25
N SER A 290 -1.26 28.71 7.60
CA SER A 290 -0.11 28.86 6.70
C SER A 290 0.75 27.59 6.57
N SER A 291 0.29 26.47 7.12
CA SER A 291 1.07 25.22 7.25
C SER A 291 0.37 24.01 6.62
N LEU A 292 -0.97 23.96 6.70
CA LEU A 292 -1.78 22.83 6.28
C LEU A 292 -1.83 22.72 4.75
N GLU A 293 -1.50 21.53 4.26
CA GLU A 293 -1.47 21.18 2.84
C GLU A 293 -2.64 20.27 2.45
N ARG A 294 -3.15 19.46 3.38
CA ARG A 294 -4.28 18.55 3.17
C ARG A 294 -5.32 18.67 4.29
N PHE A 295 -6.57 18.84 3.93
CA PHE A 295 -7.72 18.73 4.83
C PHE A 295 -8.73 17.73 4.28
N ASP A 296 -8.99 16.66 5.03
CA ASP A 296 -9.82 15.54 4.60
C ASP A 296 -11.05 15.36 5.50
N VAL A 297 -12.24 15.51 4.91
CA VAL A 297 -13.55 15.27 5.53
C VAL A 297 -14.35 14.24 4.73
N SER A 298 -13.67 13.36 3.99
CA SER A 298 -14.30 12.39 3.07
C SER A 298 -15.17 11.35 3.77
N ARG A 299 -14.91 11.07 5.04
CA ARG A 299 -15.68 10.12 5.86
C ARG A 299 -16.68 10.81 6.78
N CYS A 300 -17.05 12.05 6.49
CA CYS A 300 -18.04 12.82 7.25
C CYS A 300 -19.39 12.89 6.54
N TYR A 301 -20.41 13.27 7.32
CA TYR A 301 -21.74 13.61 6.81
C TYR A 301 -21.81 15.12 6.66
N LEU A 302 -21.90 15.59 5.41
CA LEU A 302 -21.88 17.00 5.06
C LEU A 302 -23.09 17.35 4.21
N ASP A 303 -23.57 18.58 4.35
CA ASP A 303 -24.54 19.20 3.45
C ASP A 303 -23.85 20.21 2.52
N PHE A 304 -24.60 20.75 1.55
CA PHE A 304 -24.08 21.74 0.61
C PHE A 304 -23.56 23.02 1.30
N GLY A 305 -24.23 23.47 2.37
CA GLY A 305 -23.86 24.68 3.09
C GLY A 305 -22.48 24.56 3.74
N ILE A 306 -22.18 23.40 4.31
CA ILE A 306 -20.87 23.07 4.89
C ILE A 306 -19.78 23.05 3.82
N VAL A 307 -20.04 22.39 2.68
CA VAL A 307 -19.09 22.35 1.55
C VAL A 307 -18.79 23.75 1.03
N LEU A 308 -19.83 24.58 0.88
CA LEU A 308 -19.67 25.96 0.44
C LEU A 308 -18.86 26.79 1.44
N ALA A 309 -19.10 26.62 2.75
CA ALA A 309 -18.35 27.32 3.80
C ALA A 309 -16.86 26.98 3.76
N LEU A 310 -16.52 25.68 3.68
CA LEU A 310 -15.13 25.22 3.61
C LEU A 310 -14.44 25.67 2.31
N CYS A 311 -15.12 25.64 1.17
CA CYS A 311 -14.57 26.12 -0.10
C CYS A 311 -14.27 27.63 -0.10
N ARG A 312 -14.99 28.45 0.68
CA ARG A 312 -14.68 29.90 0.79
C ARG A 312 -13.30 30.15 1.39
N ALA A 313 -12.82 29.26 2.27
CA ALA A 313 -11.48 29.39 2.83
C ALA A 313 -10.38 29.34 1.76
N LEU A 314 -10.63 28.63 0.65
CA LEU A 314 -9.69 28.52 -0.48
C LEU A 314 -9.53 29.82 -1.27
N GLU A 315 -10.45 30.79 -1.11
CA GLU A 315 -10.36 32.10 -1.78
C GLU A 315 -9.19 32.94 -1.24
N THR A 316 -8.83 32.75 0.04
CA THR A 316 -7.76 33.50 0.72
C THR A 316 -6.58 32.63 1.12
N ASN A 317 -6.79 31.32 1.27
CA ASN A 317 -5.74 30.39 1.64
C ASN A 317 -4.96 29.93 0.39
N ASP A 318 -3.63 30.04 0.45
CA ASP A 318 -2.73 29.59 -0.62
C ASP A 318 -1.94 28.30 -0.28
N THR A 319 -2.01 27.84 0.97
CA THR A 319 -1.20 26.71 1.47
C THR A 319 -1.87 25.36 1.31
N LEU A 320 -3.21 25.31 1.44
CA LEU A 320 -4.02 24.11 1.39
C LEU A 320 -4.09 23.61 -0.06
N LYS A 321 -3.30 22.59 -0.38
CA LYS A 321 -3.23 22.01 -1.72
C LYS A 321 -4.40 21.08 -2.00
N MET A 322 -4.99 20.47 -0.96
CA MET A 322 -6.05 19.48 -1.13
C MET A 322 -7.12 19.56 -0.04
N LEU A 323 -8.37 19.70 -0.47
CA LEU A 323 -9.59 19.66 0.34
C LEU A 323 -10.45 18.49 -0.16
N VAL A 324 -10.63 17.47 0.68
CA VAL A 324 -11.27 16.22 0.29
C VAL A 324 -12.66 16.10 0.92
N PHE A 325 -13.68 15.94 0.08
CA PHE A 325 -15.07 15.76 0.49
C PHE A 325 -15.54 14.31 0.28
N PRO A 326 -16.70 13.93 0.86
CA PRO A 326 -17.22 12.59 0.69
C PRO A 326 -17.40 12.20 -0.78
N PRO A 327 -17.22 10.91 -1.10
CA PRO A 327 -17.29 10.42 -2.47
C PRO A 327 -18.73 10.26 -2.99
N ASN A 328 -19.74 10.62 -2.19
CA ASN A 328 -21.14 10.63 -2.62
C ASN A 328 -21.46 12.00 -3.21
N ASP A 329 -22.25 12.04 -4.27
CA ASP A 329 -22.64 13.28 -4.95
C ASP A 329 -23.96 13.87 -4.42
N ASP A 330 -24.64 13.16 -3.51
CA ASP A 330 -25.94 13.51 -2.95
C ASP A 330 -26.00 14.92 -2.31
N PHE A 331 -24.88 15.55 -1.96
CA PHE A 331 -24.87 16.89 -1.36
C PHE A 331 -24.57 18.03 -2.36
N LEU A 332 -24.20 17.73 -3.61
CA LEU A 332 -23.76 18.72 -4.61
C LEU A 332 -24.89 19.14 -5.56
N HIS A 333 -26.01 19.62 -5.03
CA HIS A 333 -27.20 19.96 -5.83
C HIS A 333 -27.13 21.31 -6.59
N GLU A 334 -26.26 22.25 -6.22
CA GLU A 334 -26.15 23.58 -6.85
C GLU A 334 -24.87 23.78 -7.69
N PRO A 335 -24.85 23.31 -8.95
CA PRO A 335 -23.64 23.27 -9.77
C PRO A 335 -23.09 24.64 -10.14
N VAL A 336 -23.95 25.61 -10.48
CA VAL A 336 -23.52 26.91 -11.00
C VAL A 336 -22.84 27.74 -9.92
N GLY A 337 -23.37 27.72 -8.69
CA GLY A 337 -22.84 28.49 -7.56
C GLY A 337 -21.44 28.03 -7.15
N LEU A 338 -21.27 26.73 -6.89
CA LEU A 338 -19.97 26.19 -6.47
C LEU A 338 -18.94 26.22 -7.61
N SER A 339 -19.29 25.76 -8.82
CA SER A 339 -18.34 25.72 -9.93
C SER A 339 -17.85 27.12 -10.34
N GLY A 340 -18.73 28.12 -10.35
CA GLY A 340 -18.36 29.51 -10.63
C GLY A 340 -17.35 30.06 -9.62
N LYS A 341 -17.57 29.80 -8.33
CA LYS A 341 -16.64 30.20 -7.26
C LYS A 341 -15.30 29.51 -7.36
N LEU A 342 -15.27 28.20 -7.57
CA LEU A 342 -14.02 27.45 -7.69
C LEU A 342 -13.20 27.87 -8.92
N MET A 343 -13.88 28.20 -10.03
CA MET A 343 -13.22 28.73 -11.22
C MET A 343 -12.67 30.15 -10.99
N ALA A 344 -13.44 31.03 -10.34
CA ALA A 344 -13.00 32.39 -10.03
C ALA A 344 -11.81 32.41 -9.06
N ALA A 345 -11.85 31.57 -8.03
CA ALA A 345 -10.78 31.39 -7.04
C ALA A 345 -9.62 30.52 -7.53
N LYS A 346 -9.69 29.98 -8.76
CA LYS A 346 -8.68 29.11 -9.37
C LYS A 346 -8.30 27.89 -8.51
N CYS A 347 -9.24 27.38 -7.73
CA CYS A 347 -9.00 26.32 -6.74
C CYS A 347 -9.63 24.98 -7.12
N PHE A 348 -10.08 24.82 -8.37
CA PHE A 348 -10.67 23.57 -8.85
C PHE A 348 -9.75 22.36 -8.63
N ALA A 349 -8.44 22.51 -8.89
CA ALA A 349 -7.44 21.45 -8.69
C ALA A 349 -7.23 21.06 -7.22
N ARG A 350 -7.67 21.92 -6.28
CA ARG A 350 -7.49 21.74 -4.84
C ARG A 350 -8.65 21.01 -4.18
N VAL A 351 -9.76 20.77 -4.89
CA VAL A 351 -10.96 20.13 -4.34
C VAL A 351 -11.12 18.73 -4.91
N THR A 352 -11.15 17.73 -4.03
CA THR A 352 -11.33 16.33 -4.38
C THR A 352 -12.69 15.84 -3.88
N THR A 353 -13.57 15.47 -4.80
CA THR A 353 -14.88 14.88 -4.53
C THR A 353 -15.36 14.14 -5.77
N THR A 354 -16.43 13.37 -5.65
CA THR A 354 -17.13 12.80 -6.79
C THR A 354 -18.04 13.85 -7.40
N TRP A 355 -17.66 14.35 -8.58
CA TRP A 355 -18.39 15.40 -9.26
C TRP A 355 -19.58 14.83 -10.03
N PRO A 356 -20.81 15.25 -9.73
CA PRO A 356 -21.97 14.86 -10.53
C PRO A 356 -21.91 15.51 -11.92
N LYS A 357 -22.61 14.89 -12.88
CA LYS A 357 -22.76 15.34 -14.28
C LYS A 357 -22.96 16.85 -14.45
N ALA A 358 -23.69 17.49 -13.55
CA ALA A 358 -23.98 18.92 -13.63
C ALA A 358 -22.72 19.84 -13.62
N TYR A 359 -21.58 19.35 -13.11
CA TYR A 359 -20.31 20.08 -13.07
C TYR A 359 -19.43 19.86 -14.32
N THR A 360 -19.82 18.95 -15.22
CA THR A 360 -19.04 18.57 -16.41
C THR A 360 -18.62 19.74 -17.31
N PRO A 361 -19.42 20.82 -17.52
CA PRO A 361 -18.97 21.93 -18.36
C PRO A 361 -17.84 22.74 -17.71
N ALA A 362 -17.89 22.93 -16.39
CA ALA A 362 -16.85 23.61 -15.64
C ALA A 362 -15.57 22.77 -15.58
N LEU A 363 -15.72 21.47 -15.32
CA LEU A 363 -14.63 20.50 -15.36
C LEU A 363 -13.93 20.47 -16.73
N THR A 364 -14.68 20.40 -17.82
CA THR A 364 -14.12 20.39 -19.18
C THR A 364 -13.29 21.64 -19.47
N LYS A 365 -13.66 22.80 -18.90
CA LYS A 365 -12.86 24.03 -18.98
C LYS A 365 -11.62 23.96 -18.09
N ALA A 366 -11.77 23.47 -16.85
CA ALA A 366 -10.67 23.31 -15.90
C ALA A 366 -9.58 22.36 -16.43
N LEU A 367 -9.95 21.24 -17.05
CA LEU A 367 -9.01 20.25 -17.61
C LEU A 367 -8.13 20.78 -18.74
N LYS A 368 -8.58 21.82 -19.46
CA LYS A 368 -7.81 22.46 -20.54
C LYS A 368 -6.74 23.41 -20.02
N VAL A 369 -6.82 23.81 -18.75
CA VAL A 369 -5.90 24.76 -18.13
C VAL A 369 -5.05 24.00 -17.12
N PRO A 370 -3.73 23.84 -17.32
CA PRO A 370 -2.87 23.03 -16.44
C PRO A 370 -2.96 23.42 -14.95
N LEU A 371 -3.10 24.72 -14.65
CA LEU A 371 -3.22 25.22 -13.26
C LEU A 371 -4.55 24.85 -12.58
N LEU A 372 -5.61 24.55 -13.34
CA LEU A 372 -6.93 24.18 -12.82
C LEU A 372 -7.18 22.68 -12.89
N CYS A 373 -6.29 21.93 -13.56
CA CYS A 373 -6.44 20.50 -13.76
C CYS A 373 -6.12 19.77 -12.44
N PRO A 374 -7.08 19.04 -11.85
CA PRO A 374 -6.83 18.27 -10.64
C PRO A 374 -5.88 17.10 -10.93
N GLU A 375 -5.16 16.63 -9.91
CA GLU A 375 -4.39 15.38 -10.02
C GLU A 375 -5.29 14.15 -10.03
N GLU A 376 -6.43 14.23 -9.33
CA GLU A 376 -7.42 13.16 -9.20
C GLU A 376 -8.80 13.68 -9.60
N LEU A 377 -9.49 12.96 -10.50
CA LEU A 377 -10.82 13.32 -10.97
C LEU A 377 -11.79 12.16 -10.76
N HIS A 378 -12.80 12.39 -9.92
CA HIS A 378 -13.88 11.44 -9.68
C HIS A 378 -15.16 11.98 -10.29
N LEU A 379 -15.86 11.17 -11.07
CA LEU A 379 -17.08 11.55 -11.77
C LEU A 379 -18.21 10.57 -11.50
N SER A 380 -19.44 11.07 -11.40
CA SER A 380 -20.66 10.24 -11.24
C SER A 380 -21.82 10.70 -12.13
N ALA A 381 -22.82 9.82 -12.24
CA ALA A 381 -24.15 10.09 -12.77
C ALA A 381 -24.21 10.44 -14.27
N PHE A 382 -23.45 9.74 -15.10
CA PHE A 382 -23.65 9.80 -16.55
C PHE A 382 -24.75 8.83 -17.01
N GLU A 383 -25.66 9.34 -17.82
CA GLU A 383 -26.65 8.56 -18.57
C GLU A 383 -26.08 8.19 -19.94
N SER A 384 -26.62 7.14 -20.58
CA SER A 384 -26.06 6.53 -21.79
C SER A 384 -25.98 7.46 -23.02
N TYR A 385 -26.79 8.53 -23.08
CA TYR A 385 -26.89 9.45 -24.23
C TYR A 385 -26.28 10.84 -24.00
N ASP A 386 -25.44 11.01 -22.98
CA ASP A 386 -24.93 12.33 -22.61
C ASP A 386 -23.70 12.79 -23.44
N GLY A 387 -23.90 13.81 -24.27
CA GLY A 387 -22.83 14.47 -25.02
C GLY A 387 -21.81 15.21 -24.14
N SER A 388 -22.14 15.52 -22.89
CA SER A 388 -21.21 16.17 -21.94
C SER A 388 -20.01 15.28 -21.62
N PHE A 389 -20.23 13.96 -21.47
CA PHE A 389 -19.16 12.99 -21.23
C PHE A 389 -18.19 12.94 -22.40
N GLN A 390 -18.68 12.99 -23.64
CA GLN A 390 -17.83 12.99 -24.83
C GLN A 390 -16.93 14.23 -24.89
N GLN A 391 -17.47 15.40 -24.53
CA GLN A 391 -16.68 16.63 -24.46
C GLN A 391 -15.60 16.56 -23.38
N LEU A 392 -15.95 15.98 -22.22
CA LEU A 392 -15.02 15.77 -21.13
C LEU A 392 -13.90 14.78 -21.53
N CYS A 393 -14.22 13.65 -22.16
CA CYS A 393 -13.24 12.70 -22.67
C CYS A 393 -12.27 13.32 -23.67
N LYS A 394 -12.74 14.20 -24.56
CA LYS A 394 -11.85 14.96 -25.45
C LYS A 394 -10.88 15.86 -24.69
N ALA A 395 -11.32 16.47 -23.59
CA ALA A 395 -10.42 17.25 -22.72
C ALA A 395 -9.47 16.34 -21.92
N LEU A 396 -9.91 15.14 -21.51
CA LEU A 396 -9.09 14.15 -20.82
C LEU A 396 -7.89 13.70 -21.66
N GLY A 397 -8.03 13.58 -22.98
CA GLY A 397 -6.92 13.17 -23.86
C GLY A 397 -5.66 14.01 -23.71
N ASN A 398 -5.79 15.32 -23.41
CA ASN A 398 -4.67 16.25 -23.28
C ASN A 398 -4.42 16.71 -21.83
N SER A 399 -5.07 16.09 -20.84
CA SER A 399 -4.98 16.51 -19.45
C SER A 399 -3.73 15.95 -18.73
N THR A 400 -3.42 16.54 -17.58
CA THR A 400 -2.31 16.13 -16.71
C THR A 400 -2.77 15.27 -15.53
N ILE A 401 -4.02 14.81 -15.53
CA ILE A 401 -4.62 14.02 -14.44
C ILE A 401 -3.85 12.70 -14.29
N LYS A 402 -3.63 12.27 -13.05
CA LYS A 402 -2.95 11.02 -12.70
C LYS A 402 -3.94 9.91 -12.33
N CYS A 403 -5.06 10.26 -11.69
CA CYS A 403 -6.09 9.32 -11.25
C CYS A 403 -7.47 9.68 -11.83
N LEU A 404 -8.10 8.74 -12.54
CA LEU A 404 -9.45 8.91 -13.08
C LEU A 404 -10.38 7.87 -12.47
N TYR A 405 -11.42 8.32 -11.77
CA TYR A 405 -12.52 7.52 -11.26
C TYR A 405 -13.80 7.91 -12.00
N VAL A 406 -14.49 6.92 -12.59
CA VAL A 406 -15.68 7.14 -13.38
C VAL A 406 -16.76 6.17 -12.93
N LYS A 407 -17.83 6.71 -12.34
CA LYS A 407 -19.06 6.00 -12.02
C LYS A 407 -20.14 6.31 -13.06
N ILE A 408 -20.58 5.31 -13.81
CA ILE A 408 -21.65 5.42 -14.81
C ILE A 408 -22.71 4.39 -14.51
N SER A 409 -24.00 4.70 -14.69
CA SER A 409 -25.06 3.72 -14.46
C SER A 409 -25.05 2.63 -15.55
N ILE A 410 -25.01 3.03 -16.82
CA ILE A 410 -24.86 2.13 -17.97
C ILE A 410 -23.97 2.80 -19.02
N PHE A 411 -22.87 2.15 -19.40
CA PHE A 411 -22.03 2.63 -20.49
C PHE A 411 -22.69 2.37 -21.85
N SER A 412 -22.88 3.41 -22.67
CA SER A 412 -23.20 3.21 -24.09
C SER A 412 -21.95 2.89 -24.91
N SER A 413 -22.10 2.21 -26.04
CA SER A 413 -20.99 1.93 -26.96
C SER A 413 -20.21 3.19 -27.34
N SER A 414 -20.90 4.33 -27.51
CA SER A 414 -20.29 5.62 -27.81
C SER A 414 -19.42 6.18 -26.68
N GLN A 415 -19.85 6.01 -25.41
CA GLN A 415 -19.11 6.47 -24.24
C GLN A 415 -17.85 5.65 -24.03
N VAL A 416 -17.96 4.33 -24.18
CA VAL A 416 -16.81 3.43 -24.08
C VAL A 416 -15.78 3.77 -25.16
N GLU A 417 -16.23 4.01 -26.39
CA GLU A 417 -15.33 4.36 -27.50
C GLU A 417 -14.64 5.72 -27.28
N THR A 418 -15.36 6.72 -26.78
CA THR A 418 -14.76 8.02 -26.49
C THR A 418 -13.77 7.94 -25.32
N LEU A 419 -14.05 7.11 -24.32
CA LEU A 419 -13.12 6.83 -23.22
C LEU A 419 -11.87 6.10 -23.73
N ARG A 420 -12.02 5.13 -24.65
CA ARG A 420 -10.92 4.42 -25.29
C ARG A 420 -9.99 5.40 -26.01
N GLU A 421 -10.53 6.30 -26.82
CA GLU A 421 -9.76 7.33 -27.52
C GLU A 421 -9.04 8.27 -26.55
N ALA A 422 -9.73 8.71 -25.49
CA ALA A 422 -9.14 9.58 -24.47
C ALA A 422 -7.97 8.90 -23.75
N LEU A 423 -8.11 7.63 -23.36
CA LEU A 423 -7.06 6.85 -22.72
C LEU A 423 -5.90 6.57 -23.68
N ALA A 424 -6.18 6.29 -24.96
CA ALA A 424 -5.13 6.07 -25.95
C ALA A 424 -4.29 7.33 -26.22
N ALA A 425 -4.89 8.52 -26.14
CA ALA A 425 -4.21 9.81 -26.33
C ALA A 425 -3.50 10.30 -25.06
N ASN A 426 -4.02 9.99 -23.88
CA ASN A 426 -3.50 10.51 -22.63
C ASN A 426 -2.19 9.81 -22.20
N SER A 427 -1.18 10.59 -21.80
CA SER A 427 0.12 10.10 -21.33
C SER A 427 0.39 10.37 -19.84
N SER A 428 -0.64 10.76 -19.09
CA SER A 428 -0.55 11.24 -17.70
C SER A 428 -1.23 10.29 -16.72
N ILE A 429 -2.37 9.72 -17.08
CA ILE A 429 -3.17 8.83 -16.22
C ILE A 429 -2.36 7.57 -15.87
N ARG A 430 -2.30 7.30 -14.56
CA ARG A 430 -1.62 6.15 -13.95
C ARG A 430 -2.62 5.19 -13.30
N LYS A 431 -3.74 5.70 -12.78
CA LYS A 431 -4.78 4.92 -12.12
C LYS A 431 -6.14 5.17 -12.76
N LEU A 432 -6.83 4.09 -13.13
CA LEU A 432 -8.17 4.11 -13.70
C LEU A 432 -9.11 3.27 -12.84
N VAL A 433 -10.19 3.87 -12.35
CA VAL A 433 -11.25 3.17 -11.62
C VAL A 433 -12.56 3.35 -12.39
N LEU A 434 -13.13 2.25 -12.85
CA LEU A 434 -14.42 2.23 -13.52
C LEU A 434 -15.42 1.49 -12.64
N GLN A 435 -16.47 2.20 -12.24
CA GLN A 435 -17.59 1.63 -11.52
C GLN A 435 -18.84 1.75 -12.38
N GLU A 436 -19.47 0.62 -12.71
CA GLU A 436 -20.82 0.61 -13.27
C GLU A 436 -21.66 -0.33 -12.44
N ASP A 437 -22.91 0.04 -12.19
CA ASP A 437 -23.86 -0.83 -11.48
C ASP A 437 -24.13 -2.11 -12.30
N SER A 438 -23.83 -2.08 -13.61
CA SER A 438 -23.92 -3.23 -14.51
C SER A 438 -22.86 -3.21 -15.62
N ILE A 439 -21.54 -3.21 -15.31
CA ILE A 439 -20.54 -3.34 -16.39
C ILE A 439 -20.82 -4.60 -17.20
N SER A 440 -21.23 -4.39 -18.45
CA SER A 440 -21.21 -5.46 -19.43
C SER A 440 -19.75 -5.81 -19.69
N ILE A 441 -19.44 -7.11 -19.78
CA ILE A 441 -18.11 -7.62 -20.12
C ILE A 441 -17.50 -6.95 -21.39
N SER A 442 -18.33 -6.34 -22.25
CA SER A 442 -17.92 -5.60 -23.44
C SER A 442 -17.15 -4.30 -23.14
N CYS A 443 -17.44 -3.60 -22.04
CA CYS A 443 -16.73 -2.37 -21.68
C CYS A 443 -15.28 -2.65 -21.26
N CYS A 444 -15.05 -3.74 -20.51
CA CYS A 444 -13.70 -4.17 -20.10
C CYS A 444 -12.79 -4.43 -21.30
N PHE A 445 -13.32 -5.01 -22.38
CA PHE A 445 -12.58 -5.31 -23.60
C PHE A 445 -12.12 -4.03 -24.32
N THR A 446 -13.01 -3.06 -24.45
CA THR A 446 -12.71 -1.82 -25.15
C THR A 446 -11.66 -1.00 -24.38
N VAL A 447 -11.69 -1.05 -23.04
CA VAL A 447 -10.61 -0.48 -22.21
C VAL A 447 -9.29 -1.23 -22.45
N ALA A 448 -9.29 -2.57 -22.57
CA ALA A 448 -8.10 -3.35 -22.91
C ALA A 448 -7.44 -2.89 -24.23
N GLU A 449 -8.24 -2.60 -25.25
CA GLU A 449 -7.75 -2.08 -26.53
C GLU A 449 -7.11 -0.69 -26.39
N ALA A 450 -7.60 0.16 -25.48
CA ALA A 450 -6.95 1.43 -25.18
C ALA A 450 -5.57 1.22 -24.55
N LEU A 451 -5.46 0.24 -23.65
CA LEU A 451 -4.24 -0.08 -22.91
C LEU A 451 -3.13 -0.66 -23.80
N ASN A 452 -3.47 -1.29 -24.93
CA ASN A 452 -2.48 -1.69 -25.94
C ASN A 452 -1.63 -0.51 -26.45
N LYS A 453 -2.22 0.69 -26.47
CA LYS A 453 -1.54 1.92 -26.90
C LYS A 453 -1.04 2.75 -25.72
N ASN A 454 -1.77 2.71 -24.61
CA ASN A 454 -1.43 3.46 -23.41
C ASN A 454 -0.31 2.76 -22.59
N ARG A 455 0.83 3.44 -22.42
CA ARG A 455 1.98 2.92 -21.67
C ARG A 455 2.10 3.46 -20.24
N THR A 456 1.04 4.07 -19.73
CA THR A 456 1.10 4.84 -18.48
C THR A 456 0.16 4.36 -17.40
N VAL A 457 -1.00 3.80 -17.77
CA VAL A 457 -1.94 3.22 -16.80
C VAL A 457 -1.30 1.99 -16.17
N ALA A 458 -1.00 2.07 -14.88
CA ALA A 458 -0.37 1.04 -14.08
C ALA A 458 -1.34 0.36 -13.12
N GLU A 459 -2.45 1.01 -12.77
CA GLU A 459 -3.45 0.45 -11.85
C GLU A 459 -4.86 0.58 -12.43
N ILE A 460 -5.59 -0.54 -12.46
CA ILE A 460 -6.99 -0.58 -12.90
C ILE A 460 -7.85 -1.25 -11.84
N SER A 461 -8.98 -0.63 -11.53
CA SER A 461 -10.05 -1.24 -10.73
C SER A 461 -11.35 -1.20 -11.51
N LEU A 462 -11.99 -2.36 -11.70
CA LEU A 462 -13.26 -2.49 -12.42
C LEU A 462 -14.31 -3.11 -11.49
N SER A 463 -15.48 -2.49 -11.37
CA SER A 463 -16.63 -3.13 -10.74
C SER A 463 -17.51 -3.76 -11.80
N ILE A 464 -17.58 -5.09 -11.87
CA ILE A 464 -18.36 -5.83 -12.87
C ILE A 464 -19.55 -6.56 -12.24
N HIS A 465 -20.65 -6.67 -12.98
CA HIS A 465 -21.83 -7.37 -12.47
C HIS A 465 -21.58 -8.88 -12.33
N GLU A 466 -21.10 -9.50 -13.40
CA GLU A 466 -20.86 -10.95 -13.44
C GLU A 466 -19.54 -11.28 -14.13
N LEU A 467 -18.73 -12.11 -13.48
CA LEU A 467 -17.59 -12.78 -14.11
C LEU A 467 -18.01 -14.19 -14.55
N ASN A 468 -17.96 -14.45 -15.85
CA ASN A 468 -18.19 -15.76 -16.46
C ASN A 468 -16.99 -16.19 -17.34
N ASP A 469 -17.07 -17.37 -17.95
CA ASP A 469 -16.00 -17.98 -18.76
C ASP A 469 -15.54 -17.04 -19.91
N CYS A 470 -16.49 -16.33 -20.51
CA CYS A 470 -16.22 -15.31 -21.53
C CYS A 470 -15.51 -14.07 -20.97
N GLY A 471 -15.76 -13.73 -19.71
CA GLY A 471 -15.06 -12.68 -18.97
C GLY A 471 -13.61 -13.05 -18.68
N VAL A 472 -13.35 -14.28 -18.24
CA VAL A 472 -11.98 -14.77 -17.98
C VAL A 472 -11.10 -14.72 -19.23
N LYS A 473 -11.62 -15.17 -20.38
CA LYS A 473 -10.91 -15.06 -21.68
C LYS A 473 -10.58 -13.61 -22.06
N ARG A 474 -11.40 -12.65 -21.67
CA ARG A 474 -11.12 -11.22 -21.91
C ARG A 474 -10.13 -10.64 -20.92
N LEU A 475 -10.09 -11.13 -19.69
CA LEU A 475 -9.06 -10.76 -18.71
C LEU A 475 -7.67 -11.18 -19.16
N GLN A 476 -7.54 -12.31 -19.86
CA GLN A 476 -6.28 -12.70 -20.50
C GLN A 476 -5.78 -11.62 -21.45
N LEU A 477 -6.67 -11.05 -22.28
CA LEU A 477 -6.31 -9.97 -23.19
C LEU A 477 -5.88 -8.71 -22.42
N VAL A 478 -6.57 -8.34 -21.34
CA VAL A 478 -6.16 -7.21 -20.49
C VAL A 478 -4.78 -7.44 -19.88
N ALA A 479 -4.51 -8.65 -19.38
CA ALA A 479 -3.25 -9.03 -18.77
C ALA A 479 -2.07 -9.07 -19.76
N LEU A 480 -2.36 -9.34 -21.03
CA LEU A 480 -1.40 -9.29 -22.15
C LEU A 480 -1.26 -7.90 -22.78
N ALA A 481 -2.30 -7.07 -22.69
CA ALA A 481 -2.41 -5.84 -23.46
C ALA A 481 -1.40 -4.76 -23.05
N SER A 482 -0.96 -4.76 -21.80
CA SER A 482 -0.13 -3.67 -21.28
C SER A 482 1.15 -4.15 -20.61
N ASP A 483 2.28 -3.68 -21.14
CA ASP A 483 3.58 -3.74 -20.50
C ASP A 483 3.74 -2.72 -19.34
N ALA A 484 2.69 -1.95 -19.03
CA ALA A 484 2.68 -0.97 -17.96
C ALA A 484 1.79 -1.37 -16.77
N LEU A 485 0.80 -2.25 -16.97
CA LEU A 485 -0.17 -2.61 -15.95
C LEU A 485 0.49 -3.43 -14.83
N GLU A 486 0.52 -2.86 -13.62
CA GLU A 486 1.08 -3.46 -12.40
C GLU A 486 0.00 -4.04 -11.49
N LYS A 487 -1.20 -3.44 -11.46
CA LYS A 487 -2.31 -3.88 -10.62
C LYS A 487 -3.63 -3.92 -11.37
N LEU A 488 -4.35 -5.03 -11.23
CA LEU A 488 -5.71 -5.20 -11.75
C LEU A 488 -6.62 -5.74 -10.65
N THR A 489 -7.62 -4.97 -10.25
CA THR A 489 -8.64 -5.37 -9.28
C THR A 489 -9.99 -5.46 -9.95
N LEU A 490 -10.65 -6.59 -9.76
CA LEU A 490 -12.02 -6.80 -10.20
C LEU A 490 -12.91 -6.94 -8.97
N ASN A 491 -13.95 -6.14 -8.92
CA ASN A 491 -14.97 -6.24 -7.90
C ASN A 491 -16.26 -6.72 -8.55
N CYS A 492 -16.60 -7.98 -8.32
CA CYS A 492 -17.68 -8.68 -8.99
C CYS A 492 -18.88 -8.81 -8.06
N ILE A 493 -20.08 -8.41 -8.50
CA ILE A 493 -21.31 -8.73 -7.75
C ILE A 493 -21.49 -10.26 -7.69
N TYR A 494 -21.26 -10.94 -8.81
CA TYR A 494 -21.33 -12.39 -8.92
C TYR A 494 -20.15 -12.97 -9.71
N VAL A 495 -19.65 -14.13 -9.28
CA VAL A 495 -18.64 -14.92 -9.99
C VAL A 495 -19.24 -16.28 -10.27
N ALA A 496 -19.38 -16.63 -11.55
CA ALA A 496 -19.96 -17.89 -11.98
C ALA A 496 -19.05 -19.05 -11.57
N GLN A 497 -19.62 -20.16 -11.07
CA GLN A 497 -18.83 -21.30 -10.61
C GLN A 497 -18.00 -21.97 -11.73
N GLY A 498 -18.49 -21.92 -12.98
CA GLY A 498 -17.79 -22.48 -14.14
C GLY A 498 -16.44 -21.81 -14.42
N CYS A 499 -16.39 -20.48 -14.29
CA CYS A 499 -15.24 -19.70 -14.73
C CYS A 499 -14.01 -19.85 -13.84
N MET A 500 -14.18 -20.38 -12.61
CA MET A 500 -13.06 -20.64 -11.70
C MET A 500 -12.07 -21.67 -12.26
N ARG A 501 -12.52 -22.58 -13.13
CA ARG A 501 -11.63 -23.53 -13.82
C ARG A 501 -10.78 -22.81 -14.87
N ASP A 502 -11.43 -21.93 -15.63
CA ASP A 502 -10.80 -21.16 -16.69
C ASP A 502 -9.85 -20.08 -16.15
N MET A 503 -9.97 -19.68 -14.87
CA MET A 503 -9.07 -18.70 -14.24
C MET A 503 -7.60 -19.13 -14.32
N ARG A 504 -7.30 -20.43 -14.31
CA ARG A 504 -5.92 -20.94 -14.47
C ARG A 504 -5.33 -20.63 -15.83
N ASP A 505 -6.17 -20.45 -16.85
CA ASP A 505 -5.72 -20.07 -18.18
C ASP A 505 -5.17 -18.62 -18.20
N LEU A 506 -5.30 -17.84 -17.11
CA LEU A 506 -4.61 -16.56 -16.95
C LEU A 506 -3.11 -16.72 -16.70
N CYS A 507 -2.65 -17.85 -16.14
CA CYS A 507 -1.25 -18.05 -15.73
C CYS A 507 -0.23 -17.81 -16.86
N PRO A 508 -0.42 -18.32 -18.10
CA PRO A 508 0.48 -18.02 -19.21
C PRO A 508 0.53 -16.52 -19.54
N SER A 509 -0.61 -15.84 -19.50
CA SER A 509 -0.72 -14.41 -19.78
C SER A 509 0.00 -13.57 -18.72
N LEU A 510 -0.21 -13.88 -17.45
CA LEU A 510 0.42 -13.22 -16.31
C LEU A 510 1.94 -13.42 -16.28
N THR A 511 2.39 -14.61 -16.65
CA THR A 511 3.82 -14.94 -16.66
C THR A 511 4.54 -14.29 -17.84
N SER A 512 3.86 -14.18 -18.99
CA SER A 512 4.43 -13.59 -20.21
C SER A 512 4.59 -12.08 -20.12
N SER A 513 3.58 -11.36 -19.59
CA SER A 513 3.72 -9.91 -19.37
C SER A 513 4.70 -9.63 -18.24
N GLY A 514 4.61 -10.38 -17.13
CA GLY A 514 5.51 -10.27 -15.98
C GLY A 514 5.40 -8.95 -15.21
N THR A 515 4.44 -8.09 -15.56
CA THR A 515 4.25 -6.75 -14.99
C THR A 515 3.23 -6.72 -13.86
N LEU A 516 2.21 -7.59 -13.92
CA LEU A 516 1.16 -7.67 -12.91
C LEU A 516 1.72 -8.25 -11.61
N THR A 517 1.84 -7.39 -10.59
CA THR A 517 2.30 -7.71 -9.23
C THR A 517 1.17 -7.68 -8.19
N GLY A 518 0.00 -7.20 -8.59
CA GLY A 518 -1.25 -7.30 -7.84
C GLY A 518 -2.40 -7.69 -8.77
N PHE A 519 -3.09 -8.77 -8.45
CA PHE A 519 -4.31 -9.17 -9.14
C PHE A 519 -5.28 -9.72 -8.10
N SER A 520 -6.50 -9.18 -8.09
CA SER A 520 -7.53 -9.60 -7.16
C SER A 520 -8.89 -9.64 -7.85
N VAL A 521 -9.70 -10.62 -7.47
CA VAL A 521 -11.09 -10.76 -7.90
C VAL A 521 -11.93 -10.91 -6.64
N PHE A 522 -12.71 -9.90 -6.28
CA PHE A 522 -13.57 -9.95 -5.11
C PHE A 522 -14.99 -10.29 -5.52
N ASN A 523 -15.66 -11.17 -4.79
CA ASN A 523 -17.07 -11.47 -4.96
C ASN A 523 -17.85 -10.78 -3.85
N GLU A 524 -18.55 -9.68 -4.16
CA GLU A 524 -19.28 -8.87 -3.18
C GLU A 524 -20.39 -9.67 -2.50
N ARG A 525 -21.14 -10.46 -3.27
CA ARG A 525 -22.27 -11.24 -2.76
C ARG A 525 -21.83 -12.30 -1.75
N ARG A 526 -20.66 -12.91 -1.97
CA ARG A 526 -20.08 -13.91 -1.05
C ARG A 526 -19.12 -13.29 -0.03
N ARG A 527 -18.71 -12.04 -0.23
CA ARG A 527 -17.67 -11.33 0.54
C ARG A 527 -16.35 -12.10 0.64
N ILE A 528 -15.94 -12.73 -0.47
CA ILE A 528 -14.71 -13.53 -0.54
C ILE A 528 -13.86 -13.11 -1.74
N GLU A 529 -12.55 -13.23 -1.61
CA GLU A 529 -11.65 -13.18 -2.75
C GLU A 529 -11.77 -14.51 -3.53
N CYS A 530 -11.92 -14.41 -4.84
CA CYS A 530 -12.11 -15.51 -5.78
C CYS A 530 -10.87 -15.63 -6.65
N LEU A 531 -9.76 -16.08 -6.07
CA LEU A 531 -8.51 -16.27 -6.79
C LEU A 531 -8.05 -17.72 -6.71
N ASP A 532 -7.74 -18.32 -7.86
CA ASP A 532 -7.12 -19.65 -7.91
C ASP A 532 -5.69 -19.58 -7.36
N ALA A 533 -5.27 -20.62 -6.63
CA ALA A 533 -3.96 -20.67 -5.97
C ALA A 533 -2.78 -20.58 -6.96
N GLU A 534 -2.92 -21.14 -8.16
CA GLU A 534 -1.89 -21.07 -9.21
C GLU A 534 -1.79 -19.64 -9.76
N VAL A 535 -2.92 -18.96 -9.92
CA VAL A 535 -2.96 -17.55 -10.36
C VAL A 535 -2.32 -16.64 -9.30
N LYS A 536 -2.66 -16.83 -8.02
CA LYS A 536 -2.03 -16.13 -6.90
C LYS A 536 -0.51 -16.34 -6.91
N HIS A 537 -0.08 -17.58 -7.13
CA HIS A 537 1.33 -17.94 -7.23
C HIS A 537 2.04 -17.20 -8.37
N CYS A 538 1.45 -17.11 -9.57
CA CYS A 538 2.03 -16.33 -10.68
C CYS A 538 2.21 -14.85 -10.33
N VAL A 539 1.23 -14.24 -9.66
CA VAL A 539 1.29 -12.82 -9.24
C VAL A 539 2.38 -12.60 -8.18
N ASP A 540 2.49 -13.51 -7.21
CA ASP A 540 3.53 -13.47 -6.19
C ASP A 540 4.93 -13.69 -6.79
N GLN A 541 5.07 -14.58 -7.77
CA GLN A 541 6.32 -14.74 -8.53
C GLN A 541 6.71 -13.46 -9.26
N ASN A 542 5.76 -12.80 -9.93
CA ASN A 542 6.00 -11.51 -10.57
C ASN A 542 6.46 -10.48 -9.54
N ARG A 543 5.77 -10.34 -8.41
CA ARG A 543 6.16 -9.43 -7.32
C ARG A 543 7.60 -9.68 -6.84
N ARG A 544 7.99 -10.93 -6.65
CA ARG A 544 9.37 -11.31 -6.28
C ARG A 544 10.38 -10.94 -7.36
N LYS A 545 10.10 -11.22 -8.64
CA LYS A 545 10.98 -10.83 -9.76
C LYS A 545 11.20 -9.31 -9.74
N TRP A 546 10.13 -8.54 -9.56
CA TRP A 546 10.21 -7.09 -9.43
C TRP A 546 11.07 -6.63 -8.25
N ASN A 547 10.91 -7.26 -7.08
CA ASN A 547 11.71 -6.94 -5.91
C ASN A 547 13.21 -7.26 -6.11
N CYS A 548 13.52 -8.41 -6.71
CA CYS A 548 14.89 -8.77 -7.07
C CYS A 548 15.51 -7.79 -8.07
N ALA A 549 14.76 -7.40 -9.11
CA ALA A 549 15.22 -6.45 -10.12
C ALA A 549 15.47 -5.05 -9.51
N LEU A 550 14.61 -4.60 -8.60
CA LEU A 550 14.79 -3.35 -7.86
C LEU A 550 16.05 -3.39 -7.00
N GLN A 551 16.23 -4.45 -6.21
CA GLN A 551 17.41 -4.61 -5.35
C GLN A 551 18.70 -4.62 -6.16
N PHE A 552 18.71 -5.25 -7.32
CA PHE A 552 19.84 -5.22 -8.23
C PHE A 552 20.21 -3.81 -8.68
N VAL A 553 19.23 -2.95 -8.95
CA VAL A 553 19.48 -1.56 -9.37
C VAL A 553 19.96 -0.70 -8.21
N LEU A 554 19.38 -0.91 -7.02
CA LEU A 554 19.73 -0.14 -5.81
C LEU A 554 21.11 -0.53 -5.27
N ASN A 555 21.46 -1.80 -5.35
CA ASN A 555 22.73 -2.34 -4.86
C ASN A 555 23.22 -3.48 -5.79
N PRO A 556 23.87 -3.15 -6.93
CA PRO A 556 24.37 -4.15 -7.86
C PRO A 556 25.36 -5.12 -7.18
N CYS A 557 25.09 -6.42 -7.29
CA CYS A 557 25.88 -7.48 -6.67
C CYS A 557 25.98 -8.72 -7.58
N VAL A 558 26.92 -9.62 -7.30
CA VAL A 558 27.07 -10.88 -8.04
C VAL A 558 25.96 -11.85 -7.62
N ASN A 559 24.79 -11.71 -8.24
CA ASN A 559 23.61 -12.55 -7.99
C ASN A 559 22.86 -12.82 -9.31
N LYS A 560 22.97 -14.07 -9.81
CA LYS A 560 22.35 -14.49 -11.07
C LYS A 560 20.84 -14.22 -11.10
N ARG A 561 20.13 -14.56 -10.01
CA ARG A 561 18.67 -14.42 -9.93
C ARG A 561 18.23 -12.96 -10.06
N TRP A 562 18.94 -12.06 -9.37
CA TRP A 562 18.65 -10.63 -9.42
C TRP A 562 18.96 -10.03 -10.80
N ALA A 563 20.07 -10.45 -11.40
CA ALA A 563 20.45 -10.03 -12.75
C ALA A 563 19.45 -10.51 -13.82
N VAL A 564 19.00 -11.77 -13.77
CA VAL A 564 17.95 -12.31 -14.65
C VAL A 564 16.66 -11.51 -14.51
N ALA A 565 16.23 -11.23 -13.27
CA ALA A 565 15.03 -10.46 -13.03
C ALA A 565 15.15 -9.04 -13.59
N PHE A 566 16.29 -8.38 -13.38
CA PHE A 566 16.58 -7.07 -13.94
C PHE A 566 16.55 -7.06 -15.48
N GLU A 567 17.22 -8.01 -16.15
CA GLU A 567 17.20 -8.10 -17.61
C GLU A 567 15.80 -8.27 -18.18
N SER A 568 14.94 -9.04 -17.49
CA SER A 568 13.56 -9.28 -17.94
C SER A 568 12.63 -8.06 -17.81
N LEU A 569 12.91 -7.14 -16.87
CA LEU A 569 12.02 -6.03 -16.52
C LEU A 569 12.53 -4.65 -16.93
N ARG A 570 13.84 -4.47 -17.17
CA ARG A 570 14.46 -3.15 -17.41
C ARG A 570 13.90 -2.38 -18.61
N GLU A 571 13.33 -3.07 -19.59
CA GLU A 571 12.72 -2.45 -20.78
C GLU A 571 11.23 -2.14 -20.60
N LYS A 572 10.60 -2.59 -19.49
CA LYS A 572 9.19 -2.33 -19.22
C LYS A 572 8.98 -0.86 -18.82
N PRO A 573 7.99 -0.13 -19.39
CA PRO A 573 7.76 1.29 -19.10
C PRO A 573 7.56 1.61 -17.61
N CYS A 574 6.91 0.71 -16.87
CA CYS A 574 6.65 0.88 -15.44
C CYS A 574 7.91 0.71 -14.57
N PHE A 575 9.00 0.10 -15.08
CA PHE A 575 10.20 -0.17 -14.28
C PHE A 575 10.90 1.09 -13.79
N LEU A 576 11.00 2.11 -14.65
CA LEU A 576 11.59 3.40 -14.27
C LEU A 576 10.84 4.05 -13.09
N GLN A 577 9.51 4.06 -13.13
CA GLN A 577 8.68 4.65 -12.08
C GLN A 577 8.91 3.94 -10.74
N ARG A 578 9.06 2.61 -10.79
CA ARG A 578 9.36 1.78 -9.63
C ARG A 578 10.73 2.10 -9.02
N VAL A 579 11.77 2.29 -9.85
CA VAL A 579 13.11 2.69 -9.41
C VAL A 579 13.11 4.11 -8.83
N VAL A 580 12.40 5.06 -9.44
CA VAL A 580 12.24 6.43 -8.92
C VAL A 580 11.65 6.39 -7.50
N ARG A 581 10.56 5.64 -7.31
CA ARG A 581 9.91 5.49 -5.98
C ARG A 581 10.85 4.85 -4.96
N ALA A 582 11.54 3.78 -5.32
CA ALA A 582 12.40 3.04 -4.38
C ALA A 582 13.70 3.79 -4.03
N SER A 583 14.25 4.58 -4.96
CA SER A 583 15.50 5.31 -4.75
C SER A 583 15.31 6.72 -4.18
N GLY A 584 14.11 7.30 -4.28
CA GLY A 584 13.85 8.70 -3.94
C GLY A 584 14.53 9.71 -4.86
N LYS A 585 15.11 9.28 -5.98
CA LYS A 585 15.86 10.13 -6.92
C LYS A 585 15.02 10.58 -8.12
N PRO A 586 15.35 11.71 -8.77
CA PRO A 586 14.66 12.15 -9.98
C PRO A 586 14.79 11.13 -11.12
N SER A 587 13.88 11.18 -12.09
CA SER A 587 13.80 10.19 -13.18
C SER A 587 15.08 10.06 -14.00
N GLN A 588 15.85 11.15 -14.16
CA GLN A 588 17.14 11.12 -14.88
C GLN A 588 18.18 10.28 -14.13
N ASP A 589 18.30 10.45 -12.83
CA ASP A 589 19.22 9.68 -11.98
C ASP A 589 18.80 8.21 -11.91
N ALA A 590 17.50 7.93 -11.84
CA ALA A 590 16.97 6.57 -11.92
C ALA A 590 17.34 5.87 -13.23
N LEU A 591 17.29 6.58 -14.37
CA LEU A 591 17.78 6.05 -15.64
C LEU A 591 19.28 5.75 -15.61
N ILE A 592 20.08 6.60 -14.97
CA ILE A 592 21.52 6.36 -14.78
C ILE A 592 21.75 5.11 -13.93
N MET A 593 21.00 4.92 -12.85
CA MET A 593 21.09 3.71 -12.01
C MET A 593 20.76 2.44 -12.80
N ILE A 594 19.70 2.45 -13.62
CA ILE A 594 19.35 1.33 -14.51
C ILE A 594 20.48 1.05 -15.52
N ARG A 595 21.06 2.08 -16.14
CA ARG A 595 22.20 1.91 -17.07
C ARG A 595 23.44 1.37 -16.36
N SER A 596 23.72 1.84 -15.15
CA SER A 596 24.83 1.38 -14.31
C SER A 596 24.68 -0.10 -13.96
N ALA A 597 23.48 -0.54 -13.55
CA ALA A 597 23.18 -1.94 -13.26
C ALA A 597 23.39 -2.84 -14.49
N LYS A 598 22.97 -2.38 -15.69
CA LYS A 598 23.27 -3.10 -16.95
C LYS A 598 24.79 -3.19 -17.19
N GLY A 599 25.51 -2.09 -17.00
CA GLY A 599 26.97 -2.05 -17.12
C GLY A 599 27.67 -2.98 -16.13
N PHE A 600 27.12 -3.13 -14.92
CA PHE A 600 27.62 -4.06 -13.92
C PHE A 600 27.50 -5.51 -14.39
N ILE A 601 26.34 -5.92 -14.95
CA ILE A 601 26.19 -7.27 -15.56
C ILE A 601 27.24 -7.46 -16.65
N ALA A 602 27.39 -6.49 -17.56
CA ALA A 602 28.30 -6.64 -18.68
C ALA A 602 29.76 -6.85 -18.24
N ARG A 603 30.23 -6.12 -17.22
CA ARG A 603 31.60 -6.25 -16.69
C ARG A 603 31.81 -7.51 -15.85
N ASN A 604 30.75 -8.03 -15.22
CA ASN A 604 30.83 -9.16 -14.29
C ASN A 604 30.10 -10.41 -14.81
N TYR A 605 29.82 -10.50 -16.11
CA TYR A 605 28.88 -11.48 -16.67
C TYR A 605 29.24 -12.93 -16.27
N LEU A 606 30.51 -13.31 -16.36
CA LEU A 606 30.97 -14.66 -16.03
C LEU A 606 30.86 -14.99 -14.54
N LEU A 607 31.06 -14.01 -13.66
CA LEU A 607 30.85 -14.15 -12.22
C LEU A 607 29.35 -14.22 -11.89
N VAL A 608 28.56 -13.32 -12.47
CA VAL A 608 27.11 -13.25 -12.27
C VAL A 608 26.41 -14.52 -12.74
N THR A 609 26.85 -15.11 -13.86
CA THR A 609 26.29 -16.35 -14.41
C THR A 609 26.80 -17.62 -13.74
N GLY A 610 27.86 -17.52 -12.92
CA GLY A 610 28.49 -18.66 -12.25
C GLY A 610 29.44 -19.47 -13.14
N VAL A 611 29.74 -19.02 -14.36
CA VAL A 611 30.72 -19.66 -15.25
C VAL A 611 32.12 -19.61 -14.65
N VAL A 612 32.44 -18.54 -13.93
CA VAL A 612 33.72 -18.33 -13.24
C VAL A 612 33.46 -18.02 -11.77
N SER A 613 34.26 -18.59 -10.88
CA SER A 613 34.15 -18.38 -9.44
C SER A 613 34.97 -17.20 -8.93
N ARG A 614 36.11 -16.87 -9.57
CA ARG A 614 36.98 -15.74 -9.20
C ARG A 614 37.61 -15.07 -10.42
N ASP A 615 38.56 -15.74 -11.06
CA ASP A 615 39.37 -15.16 -12.14
C ASP A 615 39.30 -16.03 -13.40
N ILE A 616 39.39 -15.38 -14.56
CA ILE A 616 39.41 -16.04 -15.87
C ILE A 616 40.87 -16.34 -16.20
N ALA A 617 41.20 -17.60 -16.45
CA ALA A 617 42.50 -18.03 -16.94
C ALA A 617 42.31 -19.09 -18.03
N CYS A 618 42.97 -18.91 -19.17
CA CYS A 618 42.92 -19.88 -20.26
C CYS A 618 44.14 -20.81 -20.25
N HIS A 619 43.97 -22.01 -20.78
CA HIS A 619 45.11 -22.89 -21.06
C HIS A 619 45.94 -22.32 -22.22
N PRO A 620 47.28 -22.53 -22.23
CA PRO A 620 48.16 -21.96 -23.25
C PRO A 620 47.71 -22.29 -24.68
N HIS A 621 47.50 -21.27 -25.50
CA HIS A 621 47.14 -21.41 -26.92
C HIS A 621 47.77 -20.27 -27.75
N PRO A 622 48.17 -20.51 -29.01
CA PRO A 622 48.83 -19.51 -29.86
C PRO A 622 47.95 -18.35 -30.36
N GLY A 623 46.69 -18.24 -29.90
CA GLY A 623 45.74 -17.22 -30.37
C GLY A 623 45.26 -16.32 -29.24
N THR A 624 44.59 -15.21 -29.56
CA THR A 624 43.96 -14.35 -28.55
C THR A 624 42.84 -15.12 -27.85
N GLN A 625 42.95 -15.24 -26.52
CA GLN A 625 41.99 -15.94 -25.67
C GLN A 625 41.19 -14.97 -24.80
N ILE A 626 40.13 -15.46 -24.15
CA ILE A 626 39.17 -14.64 -23.40
C ILE A 626 39.80 -13.89 -22.21
N ASP A 627 40.83 -14.49 -21.59
CA ASP A 627 41.61 -13.90 -20.49
C ASP A 627 42.54 -12.77 -20.94
N SER A 628 42.80 -12.66 -22.25
CA SER A 628 43.66 -11.64 -22.86
C SER A 628 42.86 -10.50 -23.52
N LEU A 629 41.53 -10.51 -23.41
CA LEU A 629 40.68 -9.46 -23.98
C LEU A 629 40.69 -8.20 -23.11
N ASN A 630 40.79 -7.03 -23.75
CA ASN A 630 40.55 -5.76 -23.06
C ASN A 630 39.05 -5.53 -22.80
N SER A 631 38.74 -4.53 -21.97
CA SER A 631 37.35 -4.23 -21.58
C SER A 631 36.42 -3.93 -22.76
N ASP A 632 36.92 -3.28 -23.82
CA ASP A 632 36.07 -2.87 -24.96
C ASP A 632 35.71 -4.08 -25.84
N CYS A 633 36.69 -4.95 -26.10
CA CYS A 633 36.46 -6.22 -26.79
C CYS A 633 35.47 -7.09 -26.02
N TRP A 634 35.62 -7.17 -24.69
CA TRP A 634 34.70 -7.92 -23.83
C TRP A 634 33.26 -7.37 -23.87
N LEU A 635 33.09 -6.05 -23.72
CA LEU A 635 31.77 -5.41 -23.78
C LEU A 635 31.11 -5.60 -25.15
N THR A 636 31.89 -5.65 -26.23
CA THR A 636 31.41 -5.93 -27.59
C THR A 636 30.91 -7.37 -27.75
N ILE A 637 31.45 -8.33 -27.00
CA ILE A 637 30.96 -9.71 -26.97
C ILE A 637 29.70 -9.80 -26.11
N VAL A 638 29.75 -9.29 -24.88
CA VAL A 638 28.67 -9.47 -23.89
C VAL A 638 27.36 -8.79 -24.28
N GLN A 639 27.38 -7.76 -25.14
CA GLN A 639 26.14 -7.16 -25.64
C GLN A 639 25.21 -8.13 -26.39
N TYR A 640 25.76 -9.27 -26.86
CA TYR A 640 25.00 -10.34 -27.52
C TYR A 640 24.59 -11.48 -26.57
N LEU A 641 24.98 -11.40 -25.30
CA LEU A 641 24.71 -12.40 -24.28
C LEU A 641 23.61 -11.92 -23.32
N ARG A 642 22.80 -12.85 -22.85
CA ARG A 642 21.86 -12.68 -21.74
C ARG A 642 22.26 -13.58 -20.59
N VAL A 643 21.94 -13.20 -19.36
CA VAL A 643 22.27 -14.01 -18.17
C VAL A 643 21.60 -15.38 -18.23
N LEU A 644 20.42 -15.45 -18.85
CA LEU A 644 19.67 -16.69 -19.08
C LEU A 644 20.27 -17.63 -20.14
N ASP A 645 21.25 -17.18 -20.93
CA ASP A 645 21.90 -18.04 -21.92
C ASP A 645 22.81 -19.10 -21.24
N VAL A 646 23.20 -18.88 -19.98
CA VAL A 646 23.92 -19.85 -19.15
C VAL A 646 22.93 -20.67 -18.33
N ILE A 647 22.76 -21.94 -18.69
CA ILE A 647 21.86 -22.88 -18.01
C ILE A 647 22.56 -23.44 -16.77
N ASP A 648 21.89 -23.44 -15.62
CA ASP A 648 22.39 -24.10 -14.41
C ASP A 648 22.25 -25.62 -14.56
N ASP A 649 23.32 -26.36 -14.28
CA ASP A 649 23.31 -27.82 -14.35
C ASP A 649 22.51 -28.41 -13.19
N THR A 650 21.20 -28.49 -13.38
CA THR A 650 20.25 -29.05 -12.39
C THR A 650 20.27 -30.59 -12.36
N SER A 651 21.07 -31.24 -13.21
CA SER A 651 21.25 -32.69 -13.29
C SER A 651 22.26 -33.26 -12.29
N ALA A 652 23.11 -32.42 -11.69
CA ALA A 652 24.08 -32.88 -10.72
C ALA A 652 23.44 -33.03 -9.32
N GLN A 653 22.74 -34.15 -9.09
CA GLN A 653 22.59 -34.64 -7.72
C GLN A 653 24.01 -34.80 -7.13
N PRO A 654 24.29 -34.28 -5.93
CA PRO A 654 25.56 -34.57 -5.28
C PRO A 654 25.59 -36.07 -5.00
N ASP A 655 26.44 -36.79 -5.73
CA ASP A 655 26.72 -38.19 -5.49
C ASP A 655 27.38 -38.29 -4.11
N TYR A 656 26.55 -38.57 -3.10
CA TYR A 656 27.00 -38.98 -1.76
C TYR A 656 27.50 -40.42 -1.84
N ARG A 657 28.62 -40.62 -2.54
CA ARG A 657 29.50 -41.79 -2.53
C ARG A 657 30.87 -41.26 -2.95
N ASP A 658 31.98 -41.36 -2.25
CA ASP A 658 32.48 -42.00 -1.03
C ASP A 658 33.89 -41.38 -0.86
N PRO A 659 34.67 -41.65 0.21
CA PRO A 659 34.34 -42.25 1.50
C PRO A 659 34.53 -41.30 2.70
#